data_AF-A0A1M3JZ58-F1
#
_entry.id   AF-A0A1M3JZ58-F1
#
_cell.length_a   1.000
_cell.length_b   1.000
_cell.length_c   1.000
_cell.angle_alpha   90.00
_cell.angle_beta   90.00
_cell.angle_gamma   90.00
#
_symmetry.space_group_name_H-M   'P 1'
#
loop_
_entity.id
_entity.type
_entity.pdbx_description
1 polymer ?
#
loop_
_entity_poly.entity_id
_entity_poly.type
_entity_poly.pdbx_seq_one_letter_code
_entity_poly.pdbx_strand_id
1 'polypeptide(L)'
;MPVEIAIKSLTDQWKNLKKALTGNKSNPAITESGGLIFTALLVGVASGFGAVAFKIAIEKIQELVFNPIEKLPSYWYLFFLILIPIIGSLINTPMILRYAREAKGHGVPEVMEAVAVRGGRIKPQVGIVKTITSALCIGTGGSVGSEGPIALIGASIGSFIGQKLHLSEERMKTLVACGAAGGIAAIFNAPIGGAIFALEIILNRMNTLYFGAVVISAVTADAIAHALLGNNHAFNIPQYFVKSPWEFILYLLLAVIAAFASVTFTKLLYWSEDFFRMLKMPELLKPALGSLLLGIIGVITIKNASGFPRIYGVGYETISLALFGELTIKVTLILFAAKLFATVFVLGSGNSGGIFAPSLYLGSMLGAGFGKIATYAFPNIVVGSGAYALVGMAAFYSGATHAPMTAILILFEMTNNYQLILPLMISSVLSMIISKMISPDSINTLKLTRKGIHLSESEDIDIMQTIMVDEAMAQEFDVVPADLPLPQLYELFQQSHRNGFPIIDPKGNLIGVVTRKDLEKGKLEGDIINKSVSDIATTQGLLVAYPKEPIWKALYKMSSHDIAQIPVVESPESRKMVGLLHREDIIRAYDHAIAKKAGLQYSLERVKLGKLDNAGFLTVNLTSESKVIGKKVSEIKLPQQCNIVSLRRGRRLQIVNGQTVLRKGDQLTIFADEECVDEVQRSLFDPGSQKIEDLKAQMRYLEILIPAGAECNGRMIKDLKLPKDVIIVSILRNRENIIPHGNALILLDDVLEVYGPEDQINATEVLLTQ
;
A
#
# COMPACT_ATOMS: atom_id res chain seq x y z
N MET A 1 42.96 -28.66 25.20
CA MET A 1 43.17 -27.23 25.53
C MET A 1 42.87 -26.19 24.43
N PRO A 2 42.66 -26.48 23.13
CA PRO A 2 42.35 -25.41 22.14
C PRO A 2 40.86 -25.00 22.08
N VAL A 3 39.93 -25.89 22.45
CA VAL A 3 38.49 -25.69 22.24
C VAL A 3 37.88 -24.72 23.26
N GLU A 4 38.28 -24.78 24.53
CA GLU A 4 37.79 -23.84 25.55
C GLU A 4 38.26 -22.40 25.28
N ILE A 5 39.46 -22.22 24.74
CA ILE A 5 40.00 -20.88 24.40
C ILE A 5 39.24 -20.31 23.18
N ALA A 6 38.91 -21.14 22.19
CA ALA A 6 38.10 -20.74 21.04
C ALA A 6 36.66 -20.38 21.43
N ILE A 7 36.03 -21.17 22.32
CA ILE A 7 34.69 -20.88 22.84
C ILE A 7 34.69 -19.58 23.66
N LYS A 8 35.71 -19.38 24.51
CA LYS A 8 35.84 -18.16 25.33
C LYS A 8 36.05 -16.91 24.46
N SER A 9 36.91 -17.01 23.44
CA SER A 9 37.13 -15.98 22.41
C SER A 9 35.84 -15.64 21.65
N LEU A 10 35.08 -16.65 21.23
CA LEU A 10 33.79 -16.45 20.55
C LEU A 10 32.75 -15.80 21.48
N THR A 11 32.69 -16.18 22.75
CA THR A 11 31.78 -15.55 23.71
C THR A 11 32.16 -14.11 24.05
N ASP A 12 33.46 -13.79 24.12
CA ASP A 12 33.93 -12.44 24.41
C ASP A 12 33.81 -11.53 23.17
N GLN A 13 34.06 -12.05 21.97
CA GLN A 13 33.72 -11.37 20.72
C GLN A 13 32.21 -11.13 20.62
N TRP A 14 31.38 -12.10 20.99
CA TRP A 14 29.92 -11.95 21.04
C TRP A 14 29.46 -10.89 22.04
N LYS A 15 30.09 -10.80 23.23
CA LYS A 15 29.81 -9.75 24.23
C LYS A 15 30.21 -8.35 23.74
N ASN A 16 31.39 -8.22 23.14
CA ASN A 16 31.87 -6.95 22.60
C ASN A 16 31.05 -6.49 21.39
N LEU A 17 30.64 -7.43 20.53
CA LEU A 17 29.75 -7.20 19.39
C LEU A 17 28.34 -6.77 19.86
N LYS A 18 27.81 -7.41 20.91
CA LYS A 18 26.55 -7.00 21.53
C LYS A 18 26.65 -5.56 22.05
N LYS A 19 27.76 -5.20 22.71
CA LYS A 19 28.04 -3.84 23.20
C LYS A 19 28.14 -2.80 22.08
N ALA A 20 28.73 -3.16 20.94
CA ALA A 20 28.84 -2.29 19.77
C ALA A 20 27.49 -2.08 19.06
N LEU A 21 26.68 -3.14 18.95
CA LEU A 21 25.34 -3.09 18.34
C LEU A 21 24.29 -2.38 19.23
N THR A 22 24.47 -2.36 20.55
CA THR A 22 23.58 -1.69 21.51
C THR A 22 23.95 -0.23 21.83
N GLY A 23 25.00 0.31 21.22
CA GLY A 23 25.35 1.73 21.25
C GLY A 23 26.22 2.18 22.44
N ASN A 24 27.39 2.76 22.12
CA ASN A 24 28.09 3.73 22.97
C ASN A 24 28.26 5.05 22.17
N LYS A 25 28.15 6.18 22.87
CA LYS A 25 27.73 7.52 22.39
C LYS A 25 28.69 8.32 21.49
N SER A 26 29.74 7.75 20.89
CA SER A 26 30.80 8.59 20.28
C SER A 26 30.78 8.79 18.75
N ASN A 27 29.93 8.11 17.96
CA ASN A 27 29.62 8.53 16.58
C ASN A 27 28.38 7.79 16.01
N PRO A 28 27.16 8.38 16.04
CA PRO A 28 25.93 7.61 15.81
C PRO A 28 25.72 7.19 14.34
N ALA A 29 25.96 8.05 13.35
CA ALA A 29 25.54 7.77 11.98
C ALA A 29 26.29 6.61 11.28
N ILE A 30 27.61 6.49 11.48
CA ILE A 30 28.43 5.48 10.79
C ILE A 30 28.33 4.10 11.50
N THR A 31 28.18 4.11 12.83
CA THR A 31 28.07 2.89 13.64
C THR A 31 26.69 2.23 13.48
N GLU A 32 25.64 3.02 13.23
CA GLU A 32 24.28 2.52 13.02
C GLU A 32 24.07 1.83 11.67
N SER A 33 24.61 2.39 10.58
CA SER A 33 24.53 1.76 9.25
C SER A 33 25.34 0.47 9.16
N GLY A 34 26.53 0.43 9.78
CA GLY A 34 27.38 -0.76 9.82
C GLY A 34 26.73 -1.93 10.58
N GLY A 35 26.06 -1.66 11.70
CA GLY A 35 25.35 -2.68 12.46
C GLY A 35 24.18 -3.30 11.69
N LEU A 36 23.44 -2.49 10.93
CA LEU A 36 22.34 -2.98 10.09
C LEU A 36 22.86 -3.85 8.93
N ILE A 37 23.93 -3.43 8.25
CA ILE A 37 24.54 -4.20 7.16
C ILE A 37 25.06 -5.55 7.67
N PHE A 38 25.76 -5.56 8.80
CA PHE A 38 26.29 -6.79 9.38
C PHE A 38 25.17 -7.76 9.79
N THR A 39 24.11 -7.26 10.41
CA THR A 39 22.95 -8.10 10.77
C THR A 39 22.20 -8.58 9.54
N ALA A 40 22.09 -7.78 8.48
CA ALA A 40 21.52 -8.20 7.21
C ALA A 40 22.35 -9.31 6.53
N LEU A 41 23.69 -9.22 6.57
CA LEU A 41 24.58 -10.28 6.10
C LEU A 41 24.36 -11.58 6.88
N LEU A 42 24.29 -11.52 8.22
CA LEU A 42 23.98 -12.70 9.04
C LEU A 42 22.62 -13.32 8.71
N VAL A 43 21.60 -12.48 8.49
CA VAL A 43 20.28 -12.93 8.06
C VAL A 43 20.35 -13.58 6.68
N GLY A 44 21.08 -12.99 5.73
CA GLY A 44 21.30 -13.57 4.41
C GLY A 44 21.96 -14.94 4.48
N VAL A 45 23.00 -15.09 5.32
CA VAL A 45 23.66 -16.38 5.54
C VAL A 45 22.67 -17.44 6.04
N ALA A 46 21.95 -17.12 7.11
CA ALA A 46 21.00 -18.05 7.71
C ALA A 46 19.82 -18.37 6.79
N SER A 47 19.29 -17.37 6.06
CA SER A 47 18.21 -17.56 5.07
C SER A 47 18.66 -18.42 3.89
N GLY A 48 19.91 -18.27 3.41
CA GLY A 48 20.47 -19.10 2.35
C GLY A 48 20.51 -20.57 2.75
N PHE A 49 21.05 -20.89 3.93
CA PHE A 49 21.02 -22.26 4.46
C PHE A 49 19.59 -22.78 4.68
N GLY A 50 18.69 -21.93 5.19
CA GLY A 50 17.29 -22.26 5.36
C GLY A 50 16.59 -22.62 4.04
N ALA A 51 16.86 -21.87 2.97
CA ALA A 51 16.33 -22.13 1.63
C ALA A 51 16.88 -23.43 1.03
N VAL A 52 18.18 -23.66 1.14
CA VAL A 52 18.82 -24.90 0.68
C VAL A 52 18.24 -26.11 1.40
N ALA A 53 18.14 -26.06 2.73
CA ALA A 53 17.57 -27.14 3.53
C ALA A 53 16.10 -27.42 3.15
N PHE A 54 15.32 -26.37 2.94
CA PHE A 54 13.92 -26.49 2.53
C PHE A 54 13.76 -27.11 1.13
N LYS A 55 14.58 -26.68 0.16
CA LYS A 55 14.58 -27.24 -1.19
C LYS A 55 14.95 -28.72 -1.19
N ILE A 56 16.05 -29.07 -0.51
CA ILE A 56 16.50 -30.47 -0.38
C ILE A 56 15.42 -31.32 0.31
N ALA A 57 14.73 -30.79 1.32
CA ALA A 57 13.65 -31.51 1.98
C ALA A 57 12.49 -31.82 1.02
N ILE A 58 12.07 -30.85 0.19
CA ILE A 58 11.04 -31.08 -0.84
C ILE A 58 11.49 -32.16 -1.82
N GLU A 59 12.70 -32.03 -2.38
CA GLU A 59 13.25 -32.97 -3.37
C GLU A 59 13.36 -34.39 -2.80
N LYS A 60 13.87 -34.55 -1.57
CA LYS A 60 14.00 -35.86 -0.94
C LYS A 60 12.67 -36.51 -0.61
N ILE A 61 11.66 -35.73 -0.19
CA ILE A 61 10.31 -36.26 0.02
C ILE A 61 9.71 -36.69 -1.33
N GLN A 62 9.86 -35.88 -2.37
CA GLN A 62 9.36 -36.18 -3.71
C GLN A 62 10.02 -37.46 -4.27
N GLU A 63 11.34 -37.59 -4.18
CA GLU A 63 12.08 -38.79 -4.57
C GLU A 63 11.61 -40.04 -3.80
N LEU A 64 11.50 -39.93 -2.48
CA LEU A 64 11.10 -41.05 -1.61
C LEU A 64 9.69 -41.54 -1.92
N VAL A 65 8.80 -40.62 -2.28
CA VAL A 65 7.39 -40.89 -2.48
C VAL A 65 7.08 -41.30 -3.93
N PHE A 66 7.57 -40.58 -4.94
CA PHE A 66 7.19 -40.81 -6.33
C PHE A 66 8.06 -41.84 -7.06
N ASN A 67 9.37 -41.95 -6.78
CA ASN A 67 10.27 -42.90 -7.47
C ASN A 67 9.84 -44.37 -7.34
N PRO A 68 9.34 -44.86 -6.18
CA PRO A 68 8.87 -46.23 -6.07
C PRO A 68 7.60 -46.49 -6.89
N ILE A 69 6.79 -45.45 -7.10
CA ILE A 69 5.42 -45.56 -7.61
C ILE A 69 5.41 -45.50 -9.13
N GLU A 70 6.33 -44.76 -9.74
CA GLU A 70 6.56 -44.76 -11.19
C GLU A 70 6.86 -46.15 -11.77
N LYS A 71 7.38 -47.07 -10.94
CA LYS A 71 7.67 -48.46 -11.33
C LYS A 71 6.45 -49.40 -11.24
N LEU A 72 5.33 -48.93 -10.69
CA LEU A 72 4.13 -49.74 -10.50
C LEU A 72 3.27 -49.83 -11.78
N PRO A 73 2.45 -50.90 -11.94
CA PRO A 73 1.48 -50.98 -13.02
C PRO A 73 0.50 -49.79 -13.03
N SER A 74 0.01 -49.40 -14.21
CA SER A 74 -0.76 -48.16 -14.41
C SER A 74 -1.98 -48.00 -13.47
N TYR A 75 -2.67 -49.08 -13.10
CA TYR A 75 -3.79 -49.01 -12.15
C TYR A 75 -3.33 -48.60 -10.74
N TRP A 76 -2.28 -49.25 -10.22
CA TRP A 76 -1.69 -48.95 -8.92
C TRP A 76 -1.09 -47.55 -8.91
N TYR A 77 -0.42 -47.15 -9.99
CA TYR A 77 0.11 -45.80 -10.17
C TYR A 77 -0.98 -44.73 -9.99
N LEU A 78 -2.12 -44.85 -10.69
CA LEU A 78 -3.24 -43.90 -10.57
C LEU A 78 -3.86 -43.89 -9.18
N PHE A 79 -3.95 -45.04 -8.52
CA PHE A 79 -4.46 -45.14 -7.15
C PHE A 79 -3.54 -44.39 -6.16
N PHE A 80 -2.24 -44.62 -6.25
CA PHE A 80 -1.27 -43.96 -5.37
C PHE A 80 -1.14 -42.46 -5.62
N LEU A 81 -1.34 -42.00 -6.86
CA LEU A 81 -1.41 -40.56 -7.17
C LEU A 81 -2.56 -39.82 -6.45
N ILE A 82 -3.61 -40.53 -6.04
CA ILE A 82 -4.67 -39.99 -5.20
C ILE A 82 -4.29 -40.11 -3.72
N LEU A 83 -3.78 -41.29 -3.32
CA LEU A 83 -3.54 -41.61 -1.92
C LEU A 83 -2.41 -40.79 -1.29
N ILE A 84 -1.33 -40.55 -2.02
CA ILE A 84 -0.13 -39.87 -1.51
C ILE A 84 -0.42 -38.45 -1.00
N PRO A 85 -1.03 -37.52 -1.79
CA PRO A 85 -1.35 -36.19 -1.28
C PRO A 85 -2.24 -36.23 -0.04
N ILE A 86 -3.15 -37.20 0.05
CA ILE A 86 -4.04 -37.38 1.21
C ILE A 86 -3.22 -37.74 2.45
N ILE A 87 -2.30 -38.70 2.34
CA ILE A 87 -1.40 -39.09 3.43
C ILE A 87 -0.54 -37.88 3.84
N GLY A 88 0.03 -37.15 2.88
CA GLY A 88 0.80 -35.93 3.13
C GLY A 88 0.00 -34.90 3.94
N SER A 89 -1.26 -34.67 3.58
CA SER A 89 -2.17 -33.77 4.32
C SER A 89 -2.53 -34.27 5.71
N LEU A 90 -2.78 -35.57 5.88
CA LEU A 90 -3.10 -36.16 7.18
C LEU A 90 -1.91 -36.08 8.15
N ILE A 91 -0.68 -36.13 7.64
CA ILE A 91 0.53 -35.95 8.45
C ILE A 91 0.77 -34.46 8.76
N ASN A 92 0.58 -33.56 7.79
CA ASN A 92 0.88 -32.14 7.98
C ASN A 92 -0.13 -31.41 8.88
N THR A 93 -1.41 -31.80 8.84
CA THR A 93 -2.50 -31.04 9.46
C THR A 93 -2.43 -31.04 11.00
N PRO A 94 -2.16 -32.17 11.69
CA PRO A 94 -1.93 -32.18 13.13
C PRO A 94 -0.82 -31.23 13.58
N MET A 95 0.26 -31.11 12.80
CA MET A 95 1.37 -30.22 13.12
C MET A 95 0.94 -28.75 13.06
N ILE A 96 0.18 -28.38 12.02
CA ILE A 96 -0.38 -27.02 11.87
C ILE A 96 -1.32 -26.71 13.04
N LEU A 97 -2.28 -27.58 13.34
CA LEU A 97 -3.31 -27.32 14.34
C LEU A 97 -2.75 -27.28 15.78
N ARG A 98 -1.71 -28.08 16.07
CA ARG A 98 -1.12 -28.18 17.42
C ARG A 98 -0.04 -27.15 17.71
N TYR A 99 0.82 -26.83 16.74
CA TYR A 99 2.03 -26.05 16.99
C TYR A 99 2.00 -24.63 16.42
N ALA A 100 1.42 -24.42 15.24
CA ALA A 100 1.37 -23.10 14.60
C ALA A 100 0.22 -23.00 13.60
N ARG A 101 -0.92 -22.47 14.03
CA ARG A 101 -2.07 -22.23 13.13
C ARG A 101 -1.75 -21.21 12.05
N GLU A 102 -0.81 -20.30 12.33
CA GLU A 102 -0.27 -19.34 11.38
C GLU A 102 0.49 -20.01 10.22
N ALA A 103 0.89 -21.29 10.34
CA ALA A 103 1.52 -22.01 9.23
C ALA A 103 0.54 -22.42 8.11
N LYS A 104 -0.77 -22.28 8.30
CA LYS A 104 -1.81 -22.59 7.30
C LYS A 104 -1.79 -21.61 6.12
N GLY A 105 -2.04 -22.09 4.90
CA GLY A 105 -2.21 -21.25 3.70
C GLY A 105 -0.90 -20.83 3.04
N HIS A 106 -0.90 -19.69 2.34
CA HIS A 106 0.16 -19.30 1.39
C HIS A 106 1.40 -18.57 1.97
N GLY A 107 1.42 -18.17 3.25
CA GLY A 107 2.63 -17.68 3.95
C GLY A 107 2.95 -16.19 3.85
N VAL A 108 2.82 -15.56 2.69
CA VAL A 108 3.21 -14.13 2.49
C VAL A 108 2.37 -13.16 3.35
N PRO A 109 1.04 -13.27 3.41
CA PRO A 109 0.22 -12.37 4.23
C PRO A 109 0.49 -12.51 5.72
N GLU A 110 0.96 -13.66 6.19
CA GLU A 110 1.38 -13.81 7.59
C GLU A 110 2.63 -12.98 7.91
N VAL A 111 3.55 -12.83 6.94
CA VAL A 111 4.71 -11.93 7.07
C VAL A 111 4.24 -10.47 7.06
N MET A 112 3.36 -10.11 6.10
CA MET A 112 2.80 -8.76 5.99
C MET A 112 2.04 -8.37 7.28
N GLU A 113 1.24 -9.28 7.83
CA GLU A 113 0.53 -9.10 9.10
C GLU A 113 1.50 -8.85 10.26
N ALA A 114 2.59 -9.62 10.34
CA ALA A 114 3.59 -9.44 11.39
C ALA A 114 4.31 -8.08 11.27
N VAL A 115 4.63 -7.65 10.05
CA VAL A 115 5.25 -6.34 9.78
C VAL A 115 4.29 -5.18 10.10
N ALA A 116 3.01 -5.33 9.77
CA ALA A 116 2.00 -4.31 9.97
C ALA A 116 1.62 -4.14 11.45
N VAL A 117 1.29 -5.25 12.14
CA VAL A 117 0.63 -5.19 13.45
C VAL A 117 1.56 -5.59 14.61
N ARG A 118 2.63 -6.35 14.35
CA ARG A 118 3.48 -6.93 15.42
C ARG A 118 4.91 -6.39 15.43
N GLY A 119 5.17 -5.29 14.74
CA GLY A 119 6.52 -4.70 14.65
C GLY A 119 7.55 -5.62 13.96
N GLY A 120 7.12 -6.58 13.13
CA GLY A 120 7.97 -7.59 12.51
C GLY A 120 8.28 -8.81 13.39
N ARG A 121 7.62 -8.97 14.54
CA ARG A 121 7.85 -10.12 15.43
C ARG A 121 7.09 -11.37 14.95
N ILE A 122 7.84 -12.41 14.60
CA ILE A 122 7.34 -13.73 14.19
C ILE A 122 7.85 -14.77 15.19
N LYS A 123 6.97 -15.67 15.63
CA LYS A 123 7.34 -16.76 16.55
C LYS A 123 8.23 -17.77 15.80
N PRO A 124 9.41 -18.15 16.33
CA PRO A 124 10.33 -19.08 15.64
C PRO A 124 9.69 -20.43 15.27
N GLN A 125 8.77 -20.91 16.11
CA GLN A 125 8.01 -22.14 15.87
C GLN A 125 7.22 -22.09 14.56
N VAL A 126 6.71 -20.91 14.15
CA VAL A 126 5.97 -20.74 12.89
C VAL A 126 6.85 -21.06 11.70
N GLY A 127 8.10 -20.58 11.68
CA GLY A 127 9.05 -20.89 10.60
C GLY A 127 9.38 -22.38 10.49
N ILE A 128 9.60 -23.06 11.61
CA ILE A 128 9.91 -24.51 11.63
C ILE A 128 8.71 -25.33 11.15
N VAL A 129 7.51 -25.06 11.71
CA VAL A 129 6.29 -25.78 11.33
C VAL A 129 5.97 -25.51 9.86
N LYS A 130 6.14 -24.27 9.37
CA LYS A 130 5.95 -23.94 7.95
C LYS A 130 6.90 -24.74 7.06
N THR A 131 8.17 -24.83 7.42
CA THR A 131 9.19 -25.59 6.68
C THR A 131 8.75 -27.04 6.51
N ILE A 132 8.42 -27.73 7.61
CA ILE A 132 8.06 -29.14 7.57
C ILE A 132 6.74 -29.36 6.82
N THR A 133 5.72 -28.57 7.14
CA THR A 133 4.36 -28.77 6.58
C THR A 133 4.30 -28.43 5.09
N SER A 134 4.99 -27.39 4.64
CA SER A 134 5.11 -27.07 3.21
C SER A 134 5.97 -28.07 2.46
N ALA A 135 7.07 -28.56 3.04
CA ALA A 135 7.91 -29.58 2.40
C ALA A 135 7.14 -30.88 2.20
N LEU A 136 6.36 -31.31 3.21
CA LEU A 136 5.47 -32.46 3.09
C LEU A 136 4.36 -32.21 2.06
N CYS A 137 3.68 -31.07 2.10
CA CYS A 137 2.60 -30.78 1.15
C CYS A 137 3.10 -30.78 -0.31
N ILE A 138 4.19 -30.05 -0.60
CA ILE A 138 4.77 -29.97 -1.94
C ILE A 138 5.37 -31.32 -2.36
N GLY A 139 6.16 -31.94 -1.48
CA GLY A 139 6.87 -33.20 -1.76
C GLY A 139 5.94 -34.40 -1.94
N THR A 140 4.73 -34.38 -1.35
CA THR A 140 3.67 -35.38 -1.61
C THR A 140 2.78 -35.00 -2.81
N GLY A 141 3.14 -33.96 -3.56
CA GLY A 141 2.48 -33.59 -4.81
C GLY A 141 1.39 -32.53 -4.69
N GLY A 142 1.21 -31.90 -3.53
CA GLY A 142 0.31 -30.75 -3.37
C GLY A 142 0.56 -29.68 -4.44
N SER A 143 -0.49 -29.26 -5.16
CA SER A 143 -0.39 -28.26 -6.24
C SER A 143 -0.22 -26.85 -5.67
N VAL A 144 0.97 -26.56 -5.15
CA VAL A 144 1.32 -25.31 -4.48
C VAL A 144 2.80 -24.97 -4.72
N GLY A 145 3.14 -23.70 -4.54
CA GLY A 145 4.50 -23.19 -4.65
C GLY A 145 5.32 -23.27 -3.35
N SER A 146 6.63 -23.18 -3.46
CA SER A 146 7.58 -23.12 -2.34
C SER A 146 7.89 -21.70 -1.87
N GLU A 147 7.49 -20.68 -2.63
CA GLU A 147 7.94 -19.29 -2.49
C GLU A 147 7.38 -18.58 -1.28
N GLY A 148 6.06 -18.70 -1.07
CA GLY A 148 5.40 -18.12 0.10
C GLY A 148 5.93 -18.72 1.41
N PRO A 149 6.08 -20.05 1.50
CA PRO A 149 6.77 -20.70 2.61
C PRO A 149 8.21 -20.19 2.79
N ILE A 150 9.03 -20.10 1.74
CA ILE A 150 10.42 -19.66 1.92
C ILE A 150 10.52 -18.20 2.35
N ALA A 151 9.66 -17.32 1.83
CA ALA A 151 9.59 -15.93 2.28
C ALA A 151 9.28 -15.86 3.78
N LEU A 152 8.35 -16.68 4.27
CA LEU A 152 8.01 -16.76 5.69
C LEU A 152 9.12 -17.41 6.54
N ILE A 153 9.80 -18.44 6.03
CA ILE A 153 10.94 -19.08 6.71
C ILE A 153 12.08 -18.06 6.87
N GLY A 154 12.46 -17.38 5.79
CA GLY A 154 13.46 -16.33 5.80
C GLY A 154 13.06 -15.16 6.71
N ALA A 155 11.82 -14.68 6.61
CA ALA A 155 11.26 -13.67 7.50
C ALA A 155 11.33 -14.07 8.98
N SER A 156 11.06 -15.34 9.30
CA SER A 156 11.15 -15.88 10.66
C SER A 156 12.60 -15.89 11.18
N ILE A 157 13.57 -16.20 10.31
CA ILE A 157 15.01 -16.12 10.63
C ILE A 157 15.42 -14.68 10.93
N GLY A 158 15.03 -13.74 10.07
CA GLY A 158 15.27 -12.31 10.27
C GLY A 158 14.66 -11.79 11.57
N SER A 159 13.41 -12.18 11.83
CA SER A 159 12.70 -11.84 13.07
C SER A 159 13.38 -12.42 14.31
N PHE A 160 13.82 -13.69 14.26
CA PHE A 160 14.48 -14.34 15.37
C PHE A 160 15.81 -13.66 15.73
N ILE A 161 16.62 -13.33 14.73
CA ILE A 161 17.90 -12.62 14.92
C ILE A 161 17.63 -11.22 15.51
N GLY A 162 16.67 -10.47 14.95
CA GLY A 162 16.29 -9.16 15.47
C GLY A 162 15.78 -9.21 16.91
N GLN A 163 14.99 -10.23 17.27
CA GLN A 163 14.48 -10.41 18.63
C GLN A 163 15.61 -10.75 19.60
N LYS A 164 16.54 -11.64 19.22
CA LYS A 164 17.69 -12.02 20.05
C LYS A 164 18.65 -10.85 20.31
N LEU A 165 18.76 -9.93 19.34
CA LEU A 165 19.58 -8.72 19.44
C LEU A 165 18.84 -7.51 20.04
N HIS A 166 17.55 -7.65 20.36
CA HIS A 166 16.69 -6.61 20.94
C HIS A 166 16.66 -5.32 20.11
N LEU A 167 16.57 -5.47 18.78
CA LEU A 167 16.55 -4.33 17.86
C LEU A 167 15.22 -3.57 17.91
N SER A 168 15.25 -2.29 17.51
CA SER A 168 14.05 -1.46 17.33
C SER A 168 13.08 -2.07 16.31
N GLU A 169 11.80 -1.70 16.38
CA GLU A 169 10.78 -2.24 15.46
C GLU A 169 11.08 -1.94 13.99
N GLU A 170 11.62 -0.76 13.70
CA GLU A 170 12.00 -0.39 12.34
C GLU A 170 13.10 -1.31 11.80
N ARG A 171 14.16 -1.56 12.60
CA ARG A 171 15.23 -2.51 12.25
C ARG A 171 14.72 -3.94 12.17
N MET A 172 13.80 -4.33 13.05
CA MET A 172 13.13 -5.63 13.01
C MET A 172 12.40 -5.84 11.68
N LYS A 173 11.56 -4.89 11.27
CA LYS A 173 10.84 -4.94 9.99
C LYS A 173 11.83 -5.06 8.81
N THR A 174 12.94 -4.33 8.86
CA THR A 174 14.01 -4.42 7.84
C THR A 174 14.68 -5.81 7.85
N LEU A 175 14.99 -6.40 8.99
CA LEU A 175 15.57 -7.76 9.03
C LEU A 175 14.58 -8.84 8.59
N VAL A 176 13.30 -8.69 8.89
CA VAL A 176 12.23 -9.56 8.36
C VAL A 176 12.21 -9.49 6.84
N ALA A 177 12.28 -8.28 6.27
CA ALA A 177 12.36 -8.07 4.83
C ALA A 177 13.66 -8.65 4.22
N CYS A 178 14.81 -8.45 4.87
CA CYS A 178 16.09 -9.05 4.49
C CYS A 178 15.99 -10.58 4.44
N GLY A 179 15.32 -11.16 5.43
CA GLY A 179 15.08 -12.60 5.53
C GLY A 179 14.21 -13.12 4.40
N ALA A 180 13.07 -12.46 4.14
CA ALA A 180 12.17 -12.80 3.05
C ALA A 180 12.85 -12.66 1.67
N ALA A 181 13.58 -11.57 1.45
CA ALA A 181 14.36 -11.34 0.24
C ALA A 181 15.41 -12.43 0.03
N GLY A 182 16.17 -12.76 1.07
CA GLY A 182 17.18 -13.84 1.03
C GLY A 182 16.57 -15.21 0.72
N GLY A 183 15.41 -15.52 1.30
CA GLY A 183 14.70 -16.77 1.01
C GLY A 183 14.26 -16.89 -0.44
N ILE A 184 13.65 -15.83 -0.99
CA ILE A 184 13.21 -15.77 -2.39
C ILE A 184 14.41 -15.82 -3.34
N ALA A 185 15.44 -15.01 -3.08
CA ALA A 185 16.66 -14.96 -3.87
C ALA A 185 17.34 -16.33 -3.98
N ALA A 186 17.52 -17.01 -2.85
CA ALA A 186 18.18 -18.32 -2.77
C ALA A 186 17.43 -19.45 -3.50
N ILE A 187 16.10 -19.41 -3.60
CA ILE A 187 15.35 -20.42 -4.36
C ILE A 187 15.39 -20.15 -5.85
N PHE A 188 15.34 -18.87 -6.23
CA PHE A 188 15.16 -18.49 -7.63
C PHE A 188 16.41 -18.15 -8.39
N ASN A 189 17.55 -18.03 -7.71
CA ASN A 189 18.72 -17.42 -8.32
C ASN A 189 18.37 -16.01 -8.83
N ALA A 190 17.71 -15.23 -7.97
CA ALA A 190 17.12 -13.93 -8.31
C ALA A 190 17.28 -12.92 -7.17
N PRO A 191 18.51 -12.48 -6.85
CA PRO A 191 18.77 -11.55 -5.75
C PRO A 191 18.10 -10.19 -5.93
N ILE A 192 18.04 -9.65 -7.15
CA ILE A 192 17.42 -8.34 -7.40
C ILE A 192 15.90 -8.46 -7.24
N GLY A 193 15.30 -9.46 -7.87
CA GLY A 193 13.88 -9.77 -7.78
C GLY A 193 13.43 -10.09 -6.36
N GLY A 194 14.24 -10.82 -5.59
CA GLY A 194 13.99 -11.09 -4.17
C GLY A 194 14.03 -9.82 -3.30
N ALA A 195 14.96 -8.90 -3.57
CA ALA A 195 15.02 -7.63 -2.86
C ALA A 195 13.80 -6.75 -3.16
N ILE A 196 13.41 -6.65 -4.43
CA ILE A 196 12.23 -5.89 -4.85
C ILE A 196 10.94 -6.52 -4.33
N PHE A 197 10.82 -7.86 -4.30
CA PHE A 197 9.71 -8.56 -3.65
C PHE A 197 9.53 -8.09 -2.19
N ALA A 198 10.61 -8.02 -1.42
CA ALA A 198 10.53 -7.61 -0.03
C ALA A 198 10.14 -6.12 0.12
N LEU A 199 10.54 -5.26 -0.81
CA LEU A 199 10.23 -3.82 -0.76
C LEU A 199 8.81 -3.51 -1.24
N GLU A 200 8.40 -4.09 -2.36
CA GLU A 200 7.12 -3.88 -3.02
C GLU A 200 5.98 -4.59 -2.28
N ILE A 201 6.18 -5.85 -1.84
CA ILE A 201 5.11 -6.66 -1.23
C ILE A 201 5.14 -6.63 0.30
N ILE A 202 6.31 -6.81 0.93
CA ILE A 202 6.39 -6.98 2.39
C ILE A 202 6.41 -5.65 3.14
N LEU A 203 7.29 -4.73 2.72
CA LEU A 203 7.46 -3.44 3.39
C LEU A 203 6.52 -2.35 2.87
N ASN A 204 6.08 -2.46 1.61
CA ASN A 204 5.30 -1.44 0.91
C ASN A 204 5.91 -0.02 1.03
N ARG A 205 7.24 0.06 1.00
CA ARG A 205 7.99 1.33 1.05
C ARG A 205 9.35 1.20 0.39
N MET A 206 9.70 2.21 -0.40
CA MET A 206 11.00 2.32 -1.07
C MET A 206 11.87 3.31 -0.30
N ASN A 207 12.50 2.87 0.79
CA ASN A 207 13.50 3.68 1.50
C ASN A 207 14.90 3.27 1.05
N THR A 208 15.66 4.22 0.52
CA THR A 208 17.03 4.05 0.00
C THR A 208 18.01 3.52 1.04
N LEU A 209 17.83 3.84 2.33
CA LEU A 209 18.74 3.38 3.39
C LEU A 209 18.57 1.88 3.68
N TYR A 210 17.35 1.34 3.54
CA TYR A 210 17.04 -0.07 3.79
C TYR A 210 17.26 -0.96 2.56
N PHE A 211 17.19 -0.37 1.37
CA PHE A 211 17.46 -1.05 0.10
C PHE A 211 18.81 -1.79 0.14
N GLY A 212 19.88 -1.12 0.57
CA GLY A 212 21.21 -1.72 0.62
C GLY A 212 21.30 -2.96 1.52
N ALA A 213 20.70 -2.92 2.71
CA ALA A 213 20.68 -4.06 3.63
C ALA A 213 19.91 -5.26 3.04
N VAL A 214 18.75 -5.01 2.44
CA VAL A 214 17.93 -6.06 1.82
C VAL A 214 18.68 -6.72 0.65
N VAL A 215 19.33 -5.93 -0.20
CA VAL A 215 20.15 -6.44 -1.33
C VAL A 215 21.32 -7.27 -0.82
N ILE A 216 22.05 -6.81 0.20
CA ILE A 216 23.17 -7.58 0.78
C ILE A 216 22.70 -8.93 1.30
N SER A 217 21.57 -8.97 2.00
CA SER A 217 20.98 -10.23 2.48
C SER A 217 20.59 -11.14 1.32
N ALA A 218 19.93 -10.60 0.28
CA ALA A 218 19.52 -11.33 -0.90
C ALA A 218 20.70 -11.96 -1.66
N VAL A 219 21.72 -11.16 -1.96
CA VAL A 219 22.95 -11.61 -2.65
C VAL A 219 23.70 -12.64 -1.81
N THR A 220 23.79 -12.44 -0.49
CA THR A 220 24.48 -13.40 0.39
C THR A 220 23.76 -14.75 0.45
N ALA A 221 22.44 -14.74 0.58
CA ALA A 221 21.63 -15.96 0.60
C ALA A 221 21.71 -16.71 -0.73
N ASP A 222 21.65 -15.96 -1.84
CA ASP A 222 21.79 -16.48 -3.19
C ASP A 222 23.17 -17.09 -3.44
N ALA A 223 24.25 -16.42 -3.04
CA ALA A 223 25.61 -16.94 -3.15
C ALA A 223 25.80 -18.29 -2.40
N ILE A 224 25.17 -18.45 -1.24
CA ILE A 224 25.18 -19.71 -0.49
C ILE A 224 24.40 -20.80 -1.23
N ALA A 225 23.21 -20.46 -1.75
CA ALA A 225 22.41 -21.39 -2.51
C ALA A 225 23.16 -21.87 -3.77
N HIS A 226 23.81 -20.95 -4.49
CA HIS A 226 24.67 -21.27 -5.63
C HIS A 226 25.82 -22.21 -5.27
N ALA A 227 26.52 -21.94 -4.16
CA ALA A 227 27.65 -22.75 -3.75
C ALA A 227 27.25 -24.20 -3.40
N LEU A 228 26.02 -24.41 -2.91
CA LEU A 228 25.54 -25.70 -2.44
C LEU A 228 24.68 -26.47 -3.45
N LEU A 229 23.90 -25.76 -4.28
CA LEU A 229 22.93 -26.33 -5.23
C LEU A 229 23.40 -26.24 -6.69
N GLY A 230 24.47 -25.48 -6.97
CA GLY A 230 24.99 -25.25 -8.31
C GLY A 230 24.38 -24.04 -9.02
N ASN A 231 24.96 -23.68 -10.18
CA ASN A 231 24.66 -22.45 -10.93
C ASN A 231 23.70 -22.71 -12.11
N ASN A 232 22.47 -23.11 -11.83
CA ASN A 232 21.43 -23.26 -12.85
C ASN A 232 20.31 -22.25 -12.61
N HIS A 233 19.93 -21.50 -13.65
CA HIS A 233 18.71 -20.70 -13.60
C HIS A 233 17.49 -21.62 -13.44
N ALA A 234 16.42 -21.10 -12.84
CA ALA A 234 15.18 -21.85 -12.67
C ALA A 234 14.57 -22.28 -14.02
N PHE A 235 14.75 -21.47 -15.08
CA PHE A 235 14.35 -21.82 -16.44
C PHE A 235 15.49 -21.61 -17.43
N ASN A 236 15.94 -22.68 -18.07
CA ASN A 236 16.84 -22.60 -19.21
C ASN A 236 16.01 -22.57 -20.49
N ILE A 237 15.82 -21.40 -21.10
CA ILE A 237 14.90 -21.21 -22.24
C ILE A 237 15.63 -20.75 -23.50
N PRO A 238 15.03 -20.97 -24.69
CA PRO A 238 15.49 -20.33 -25.91
C PRO A 238 15.46 -18.80 -25.78
N GLN A 239 16.41 -18.13 -26.41
CA GLN A 239 16.40 -16.67 -26.51
C GLN A 239 15.29 -16.24 -27.48
N TYR A 240 14.27 -15.59 -26.95
CA TYR A 240 13.16 -15.02 -27.69
C TYR A 240 13.36 -13.52 -27.88
N PHE A 241 13.09 -13.04 -29.09
CA PHE A 241 13.10 -11.63 -29.47
C PHE A 241 11.73 -11.21 -29.98
N VAL A 242 11.43 -9.91 -29.85
CA VAL A 242 10.29 -9.29 -30.53
C VAL A 242 10.63 -9.21 -32.02
N LYS A 243 9.86 -9.89 -32.87
CA LYS A 243 10.07 -9.92 -34.32
C LYS A 243 9.43 -8.71 -34.99
N SER A 244 8.26 -8.29 -34.50
CA SER A 244 7.47 -7.20 -35.08
C SER A 244 6.93 -6.25 -34.02
N PRO A 245 6.94 -4.93 -34.24
CA PRO A 245 6.30 -3.96 -33.34
C PRO A 245 4.80 -4.24 -33.12
N TRP A 246 4.13 -4.88 -34.07
CA TRP A 246 2.72 -5.25 -33.95
C TRP A 246 2.47 -6.31 -32.86
N GLU A 247 3.50 -7.05 -32.43
CA GLU A 247 3.38 -7.98 -31.31
C GLU A 247 3.02 -7.25 -30.00
N PHE A 248 3.38 -5.98 -29.83
CA PHE A 248 3.00 -5.21 -28.63
C PHE A 248 1.49 -5.14 -28.45
N ILE A 249 0.70 -5.06 -29.53
CA ILE A 249 -0.77 -5.11 -29.44
C ILE A 249 -1.24 -6.46 -28.92
N LEU A 250 -0.61 -7.56 -29.37
CA LEU A 250 -0.91 -8.91 -28.90
C LEU A 250 -0.51 -9.10 -27.43
N TYR A 251 0.61 -8.53 -26.99
CA TYR A 251 1.03 -8.55 -25.58
C TYR A 251 0.09 -7.72 -24.69
N LEU A 252 -0.44 -6.60 -25.18
CA LEU A 252 -1.47 -5.81 -24.48
C LEU A 252 -2.77 -6.60 -24.35
N LEU A 253 -3.23 -7.27 -25.41
CA LEU A 253 -4.41 -8.12 -25.37
C LEU A 253 -4.22 -9.28 -24.39
N LEU A 254 -3.06 -9.93 -24.41
CA LEU A 254 -2.69 -10.96 -23.45
C LEU A 254 -2.75 -10.44 -22.01
N ALA A 255 -2.27 -9.23 -21.76
CA ALA A 255 -2.31 -8.60 -20.44
C ALA A 255 -3.73 -8.39 -19.92
N VAL A 256 -4.66 -7.95 -20.79
CA VAL A 256 -6.07 -7.81 -20.45
C VAL A 256 -6.66 -9.16 -20.05
N ILE A 257 -6.44 -10.21 -20.84
CA ILE A 257 -6.93 -11.57 -20.56
C ILE A 257 -6.33 -12.09 -19.25
N ALA A 258 -5.03 -11.89 -19.04
CA ALA A 258 -4.32 -12.29 -17.82
C ALA A 258 -4.86 -11.54 -16.57
N ALA A 259 -5.25 -10.28 -16.70
CA ALA A 259 -5.84 -9.49 -15.60
C ALA A 259 -7.17 -10.08 -15.14
N PHE A 260 -8.07 -10.39 -16.08
CA PHE A 260 -9.35 -11.05 -15.74
C PHE A 260 -9.11 -12.43 -15.13
N ALA A 261 -8.22 -13.22 -15.74
CA ALA A 261 -7.91 -14.56 -15.26
C ALA A 261 -7.28 -14.58 -13.85
N SER A 262 -6.40 -13.61 -13.56
CA SER A 262 -5.75 -13.48 -12.25
C SER A 262 -6.73 -13.04 -11.17
N VAL A 263 -7.64 -12.10 -11.46
CA VAL A 263 -8.73 -11.71 -10.55
C VAL A 263 -9.66 -12.89 -10.29
N THR A 264 -10.02 -13.67 -11.31
CA THR A 264 -10.82 -14.89 -11.15
C THR A 264 -10.10 -15.90 -10.25
N PHE A 265 -8.80 -16.10 -10.43
CA PHE A 265 -8.01 -16.96 -9.55
C PHE A 265 -8.04 -16.50 -8.09
N THR A 266 -7.82 -15.21 -7.84
CA THR A 266 -7.90 -14.63 -6.50
C THR A 266 -9.29 -14.86 -5.89
N LYS A 267 -10.36 -14.53 -6.60
CA LYS A 267 -11.74 -14.72 -6.11
C LYS A 267 -12.07 -16.19 -5.83
N LEU A 268 -11.66 -17.11 -6.71
CA LEU A 268 -11.88 -18.55 -6.53
C LEU A 268 -11.11 -19.11 -5.34
N LEU A 269 -9.88 -18.66 -5.11
CA LEU A 269 -9.08 -19.09 -3.96
C LEU A 269 -9.78 -18.75 -2.64
N TYR A 270 -10.18 -17.49 -2.47
CA TYR A 270 -10.86 -17.05 -1.26
C TYR A 270 -12.28 -17.59 -1.12
N TRP A 271 -12.99 -17.76 -2.23
CA TRP A 271 -14.27 -18.48 -2.23
C TRP A 271 -14.09 -19.93 -1.75
N SER A 272 -13.02 -20.61 -2.16
CA SER A 272 -12.74 -21.97 -1.70
C SER A 272 -12.39 -22.02 -0.21
N GLU A 273 -11.62 -21.05 0.31
CA GLU A 273 -11.40 -20.92 1.75
C GLU A 273 -12.71 -20.78 2.53
N ASP A 274 -13.63 -19.94 2.04
CA ASP A 274 -14.94 -19.72 2.64
C ASP A 274 -15.80 -21.00 2.58
N PHE A 275 -15.80 -21.70 1.44
CA PHE A 275 -16.49 -22.98 1.25
C PHE A 275 -15.99 -24.04 2.24
N PHE A 276 -14.68 -24.27 2.33
CA PHE A 276 -14.13 -25.25 3.28
C PHE A 276 -14.33 -24.84 4.73
N ARG A 277 -14.37 -23.54 5.03
CA ARG A 277 -14.72 -23.05 6.37
C ARG A 277 -16.15 -23.43 6.75
N MET A 278 -17.11 -23.30 5.83
CA MET A 278 -18.53 -23.60 6.04
C MET A 278 -18.85 -25.10 6.16
N LEU A 279 -18.00 -25.98 5.64
CA LEU A 279 -18.18 -27.43 5.79
C LEU A 279 -18.16 -27.85 7.27
N LYS A 280 -19.25 -28.52 7.70
CA LYS A 280 -19.42 -29.13 9.04
C LYS A 280 -18.59 -30.42 9.17
N MET A 281 -17.28 -30.30 9.03
CA MET A 281 -16.33 -31.40 9.18
C MET A 281 -15.19 -31.00 10.14
N PRO A 282 -14.57 -31.98 10.85
CA PRO A 282 -13.40 -31.71 11.67
C PRO A 282 -12.30 -31.00 10.88
N GLU A 283 -11.66 -29.98 11.47
CA GLU A 283 -10.59 -29.21 10.81
C GLU A 283 -9.44 -30.09 10.31
N LEU A 284 -9.21 -31.24 10.96
CA LEU A 284 -8.21 -32.22 10.58
C LEU A 284 -8.45 -32.86 9.21
N LEU A 285 -9.71 -33.03 8.80
CA LEU A 285 -10.07 -33.73 7.57
C LEU A 285 -10.18 -32.80 6.36
N LYS A 286 -10.29 -31.48 6.58
CA LYS A 286 -10.47 -30.52 5.48
C LYS A 286 -9.28 -30.55 4.51
N PRO A 287 -8.01 -30.45 4.95
CA PRO A 287 -6.86 -30.50 4.03
C PRO A 287 -6.74 -31.81 3.25
N ALA A 288 -7.15 -32.94 3.87
CA ALA A 288 -7.19 -34.24 3.22
C ALA A 288 -8.24 -34.29 2.10
N LEU A 289 -9.40 -33.66 2.30
CA LEU A 289 -10.43 -33.52 1.25
C LEU A 289 -9.93 -32.67 0.07
N GLY A 290 -9.21 -31.57 0.33
CA GLY A 290 -8.58 -30.79 -0.74
C GLY A 290 -7.57 -31.59 -1.55
N SER A 291 -6.77 -32.42 -0.88
CA SER A 291 -5.81 -33.34 -1.52
C SER A 291 -6.47 -34.50 -2.27
N LEU A 292 -7.62 -34.99 -1.81
CA LEU A 292 -8.43 -35.95 -2.55
C LEU A 292 -8.92 -35.34 -3.88
N LEU A 293 -9.42 -34.11 -3.86
CA LEU A 293 -9.85 -33.40 -5.06
C LEU A 293 -8.67 -33.17 -6.03
N LEU A 294 -7.49 -32.80 -5.52
CA LEU A 294 -6.26 -32.75 -6.32
C LEU A 294 -5.98 -34.09 -6.99
N GLY A 295 -6.04 -35.20 -6.24
CA GLY A 295 -5.82 -36.54 -6.78
C GLY A 295 -6.77 -36.89 -7.93
N ILE A 296 -8.06 -36.59 -7.75
CA ILE A 296 -9.09 -36.82 -8.78
C ILE A 296 -8.81 -35.99 -10.04
N ILE A 297 -8.50 -34.70 -9.88
CA ILE A 297 -8.14 -33.81 -11.00
C ILE A 297 -6.86 -34.32 -11.69
N GLY A 298 -5.90 -34.84 -10.93
CA GLY A 298 -4.66 -35.43 -11.44
C GLY A 298 -4.92 -36.61 -12.37
N VAL A 299 -5.74 -37.57 -11.93
CA VAL A 299 -6.12 -38.74 -12.75
C VAL A 299 -6.87 -38.33 -14.03
N ILE A 300 -7.78 -37.36 -13.93
CA ILE A 300 -8.51 -36.82 -15.10
C ILE A 300 -7.52 -36.16 -16.09
N THR A 301 -6.55 -35.41 -15.58
CA THR A 301 -5.57 -34.69 -16.40
C THR A 301 -4.63 -35.65 -17.13
N ILE A 302 -4.16 -36.70 -16.46
CA ILE A 302 -3.31 -37.75 -17.06
C ILE A 302 -4.00 -38.37 -18.27
N LYS A 303 -5.29 -38.72 -18.15
CA LYS A 303 -6.06 -39.34 -19.24
C LYS A 303 -6.26 -38.41 -20.44
N ASN A 304 -6.37 -37.09 -20.22
CA ASN A 304 -6.81 -36.14 -21.25
C ASN A 304 -5.70 -35.25 -21.82
N ALA A 305 -4.59 -35.08 -21.10
CA ALA A 305 -3.57 -34.08 -21.39
C ALA A 305 -2.17 -34.64 -21.20
N SER A 306 -1.84 -35.72 -21.92
CA SER A 306 -0.46 -36.21 -22.20
C SER A 306 0.01 -37.47 -21.46
N GLY A 307 -0.78 -38.07 -20.56
CA GLY A 307 -0.35 -39.27 -19.83
C GLY A 307 0.58 -39.03 -18.64
N PHE A 308 0.92 -37.77 -18.32
CA PHE A 308 1.84 -37.40 -17.23
C PHE A 308 1.16 -36.53 -16.16
N PRO A 309 1.50 -36.70 -14.87
CA PRO A 309 0.90 -35.97 -13.72
C PRO A 309 1.40 -34.51 -13.62
N ARG A 310 1.16 -33.68 -14.64
CA ARG A 310 1.77 -32.34 -14.79
C ARG A 310 1.30 -31.25 -13.81
N ILE A 311 0.26 -31.52 -13.01
CA ILE A 311 -0.34 -30.55 -12.09
C ILE A 311 0.17 -30.66 -10.65
N TYR A 312 0.86 -31.75 -10.30
CA TYR A 312 1.34 -32.00 -8.94
C TYR A 312 2.58 -31.14 -8.63
N GLY A 313 2.78 -30.84 -7.35
CA GLY A 313 3.91 -30.05 -6.87
C GLY A 313 3.95 -28.63 -7.44
N VAL A 314 5.17 -28.10 -7.56
CA VAL A 314 5.43 -26.71 -7.98
C VAL A 314 5.09 -26.49 -9.46
N GLY A 315 5.52 -27.41 -10.34
CA GLY A 315 5.19 -27.40 -11.77
C GLY A 315 6.18 -26.68 -12.69
N TYR A 316 7.42 -26.42 -12.25
CA TYR A 316 8.44 -25.77 -13.09
C TYR A 316 8.79 -26.53 -14.37
N GLU A 317 8.77 -27.86 -14.36
CA GLU A 317 8.98 -28.67 -15.56
C GLU A 317 7.94 -28.38 -16.64
N THR A 318 6.65 -28.30 -16.25
CA THR A 318 5.57 -27.99 -17.19
C THR A 318 5.62 -26.55 -17.67
N ILE A 319 6.03 -25.61 -16.81
CA ILE A 319 6.30 -24.23 -17.22
C ILE A 319 7.43 -24.20 -18.26
N SER A 320 8.51 -24.95 -18.03
CA SER A 320 9.63 -25.05 -18.97
C SER A 320 9.15 -25.56 -20.33
N LEU A 321 8.32 -26.61 -20.39
CA LEU A 321 7.75 -27.11 -21.65
C LEU A 321 6.86 -26.08 -22.38
N ALA A 322 6.11 -25.26 -21.64
CA ALA A 322 5.36 -24.14 -22.21
C ALA A 322 6.29 -23.06 -22.79
N LEU A 323 7.38 -22.75 -22.08
CA LEU A 323 8.40 -21.81 -22.50
C LEU A 323 9.18 -22.31 -23.71
N PHE A 324 9.41 -23.61 -23.86
CA PHE A 324 9.96 -24.22 -25.09
C PHE A 324 8.94 -24.28 -26.24
N GLY A 325 7.66 -24.02 -25.97
CA GLY A 325 6.60 -24.08 -26.97
C GLY A 325 6.21 -25.50 -27.37
N GLU A 326 6.50 -26.50 -26.55
CA GLU A 326 6.24 -27.93 -26.81
C GLU A 326 4.79 -28.36 -26.51
N LEU A 327 4.03 -27.52 -25.79
CA LEU A 327 2.65 -27.82 -25.43
C LEU A 327 1.67 -27.38 -26.53
N THR A 328 0.65 -28.21 -26.78
CA THR A 328 -0.45 -27.90 -27.70
C THR A 328 -1.51 -27.02 -27.02
N ILE A 329 -2.30 -26.28 -27.81
CA ILE A 329 -3.39 -25.41 -27.29
C ILE A 329 -4.35 -26.19 -26.38
N LYS A 330 -4.72 -27.42 -26.79
CA LYS A 330 -5.62 -28.27 -25.99
C LYS A 330 -5.00 -28.60 -24.64
N VAL A 331 -3.72 -28.96 -24.61
CA VAL A 331 -3.00 -29.31 -23.38
C VAL A 331 -2.85 -28.09 -22.47
N THR A 332 -2.49 -26.92 -23.01
CA THR A 332 -2.35 -25.70 -22.20
C THR A 332 -3.67 -25.28 -21.57
N LEU A 333 -4.80 -25.38 -22.28
CA LEU A 333 -6.13 -25.05 -21.73
C LEU A 333 -6.56 -26.03 -20.63
N ILE A 334 -6.35 -27.33 -20.83
CA ILE A 334 -6.67 -28.34 -19.81
C ILE A 334 -5.80 -28.12 -18.57
N LEU A 335 -4.50 -27.90 -18.76
CA LEU A 335 -3.56 -27.68 -17.65
C LEU A 335 -3.81 -26.37 -16.91
N PHE A 336 -4.23 -25.31 -17.60
CA PHE A 336 -4.65 -24.06 -16.99
C PHE A 336 -5.83 -24.31 -16.03
N ALA A 337 -6.91 -24.93 -16.52
CA ALA A 337 -8.09 -25.21 -15.71
C ALA A 337 -7.77 -26.19 -14.56
N ALA A 338 -7.05 -27.26 -14.85
CA ALA A 338 -6.70 -28.27 -13.86
C ALA A 338 -5.81 -27.70 -12.74
N LYS A 339 -4.76 -26.93 -13.07
CA LYS A 339 -3.89 -26.30 -12.08
C LYS A 339 -4.63 -25.26 -11.25
N LEU A 340 -5.55 -24.51 -11.87
CA LEU A 340 -6.37 -23.50 -11.20
C LEU A 340 -7.17 -24.14 -10.06
N PHE A 341 -7.99 -25.16 -10.38
CA PHE A 341 -8.81 -25.84 -9.37
C PHE A 341 -7.98 -26.64 -8.36
N ALA A 342 -6.93 -27.32 -8.82
CA ALA A 342 -6.03 -28.07 -7.95
C ALA A 342 -5.41 -27.17 -6.87
N THR A 343 -4.88 -26.01 -7.26
CA THR A 343 -4.27 -25.06 -6.32
C THR A 343 -5.30 -24.47 -5.37
N VAL A 344 -6.45 -24.05 -5.90
CA VAL A 344 -7.55 -23.47 -5.13
C VAL A 344 -8.06 -24.45 -4.07
N PHE A 345 -8.26 -25.72 -4.40
CA PHE A 345 -8.74 -26.71 -3.42
C PHE A 345 -7.68 -27.09 -2.38
N VAL A 346 -6.41 -27.23 -2.79
CA VAL A 346 -5.33 -27.56 -1.86
C VAL A 346 -5.13 -26.44 -0.84
N LEU A 347 -5.02 -25.19 -1.27
CA LEU A 347 -4.86 -24.05 -0.36
C LEU A 347 -6.15 -23.71 0.40
N GLY A 348 -7.29 -23.68 -0.29
CA GLY A 348 -8.61 -23.36 0.28
C GLY A 348 -9.02 -24.31 1.41
N SER A 349 -8.67 -25.59 1.28
CA SER A 349 -8.89 -26.59 2.33
C SER A 349 -8.00 -26.43 3.56
N GLY A 350 -6.91 -25.67 3.45
CA GLY A 350 -6.00 -25.34 4.54
C GLY A 350 -4.67 -26.07 4.54
N ASN A 351 -4.24 -26.64 3.41
CA ASN A 351 -2.86 -27.10 3.28
C ASN A 351 -1.88 -25.91 3.33
N SER A 352 -0.60 -26.22 3.58
CA SER A 352 0.47 -25.23 3.62
C SER A 352 1.24 -25.22 2.30
N GLY A 353 1.36 -24.05 1.66
CA GLY A 353 2.04 -23.91 0.39
C GLY A 353 2.26 -22.44 0.04
N GLY A 354 2.56 -22.13 -1.21
CA GLY A 354 2.66 -20.79 -1.77
C GLY A 354 1.84 -20.66 -3.05
N ILE A 355 1.54 -19.41 -3.45
CA ILE A 355 0.74 -19.09 -4.64
C ILE A 355 1.58 -18.55 -5.81
N PHE A 356 2.86 -18.24 -5.59
CA PHE A 356 3.74 -17.65 -6.59
C PHE A 356 3.94 -18.59 -7.80
N ALA A 357 4.48 -19.80 -7.59
CA ALA A 357 4.63 -20.76 -8.69
C ALA A 357 3.31 -21.11 -9.40
N PRO A 358 2.19 -21.36 -8.69
CA PRO A 358 0.91 -21.55 -9.36
C PRO A 358 0.47 -20.36 -10.23
N SER A 359 0.69 -19.11 -9.79
CA SER A 359 0.43 -17.93 -10.61
C SER A 359 1.29 -17.88 -11.87
N LEU A 360 2.59 -18.21 -11.75
CA LEU A 360 3.46 -18.34 -12.91
C LEU A 360 3.00 -19.47 -13.84
N TYR A 361 2.62 -20.63 -13.28
CA TYR A 361 2.11 -21.76 -14.05
C TYR A 361 0.87 -21.35 -14.85
N LEU A 362 -0.13 -20.77 -14.20
CA LEU A 362 -1.36 -20.34 -14.85
C LEU A 362 -1.08 -19.29 -15.93
N GLY A 363 -0.23 -18.31 -15.64
CA GLY A 363 0.21 -17.31 -16.63
C GLY A 363 0.93 -17.95 -17.82
N SER A 364 1.81 -18.92 -17.60
CA SER A 364 2.54 -19.62 -18.66
C SER A 364 1.62 -20.43 -19.57
N MET A 365 0.63 -21.13 -19.02
CA MET A 365 -0.33 -21.90 -19.80
C MET A 365 -1.25 -20.98 -20.61
N LEU A 366 -1.72 -19.88 -20.00
CA LEU A 366 -2.55 -18.88 -20.66
C LEU A 366 -1.77 -18.20 -21.80
N GLY A 367 -0.55 -17.78 -21.52
CA GLY A 367 0.36 -17.16 -22.50
C GLY A 367 0.77 -18.12 -23.62
N ALA A 368 1.12 -19.38 -23.31
CA ALA A 368 1.45 -20.38 -24.32
C ALA A 368 0.25 -20.69 -25.23
N GLY A 369 -0.94 -20.87 -24.64
CA GLY A 369 -2.18 -21.08 -25.39
C GLY A 369 -2.51 -19.91 -26.31
N PHE A 370 -2.45 -18.68 -25.77
CA PHE A 370 -2.63 -17.46 -26.54
C PHE A 370 -1.59 -17.34 -27.66
N GLY A 371 -0.31 -17.56 -27.36
CA GLY A 371 0.78 -17.46 -28.32
C GLY A 371 0.63 -18.47 -29.46
N LYS A 372 0.19 -19.70 -29.18
CA LYS A 372 -0.12 -20.68 -30.24
C LYS A 372 -1.28 -20.20 -31.11
N ILE A 373 -2.37 -19.71 -30.53
CA ILE A 373 -3.51 -19.14 -31.28
C ILE A 373 -3.05 -17.96 -32.14
N ALA A 374 -2.26 -17.06 -31.58
CA ALA A 374 -1.70 -15.90 -32.28
C ALA A 374 -0.74 -16.32 -33.41
N THR A 375 0.02 -17.39 -33.24
CA THR A 375 0.88 -17.96 -34.29
C THR A 375 0.04 -18.48 -35.46
N TYR A 376 -1.09 -19.14 -35.18
CA TYR A 376 -2.01 -19.59 -36.24
C TYR A 376 -2.72 -18.42 -36.94
N ALA A 377 -3.13 -17.40 -36.20
CA ALA A 377 -3.86 -16.24 -36.75
C ALA A 377 -2.95 -15.25 -37.49
N PHE A 378 -1.72 -15.05 -37.01
CA PHE A 378 -0.78 -14.05 -37.51
C PHE A 378 0.65 -14.62 -37.69
N PRO A 379 0.84 -15.63 -38.57
CA PRO A 379 2.11 -16.35 -38.72
C PRO A 379 3.29 -15.47 -39.17
N ASN A 380 3.00 -14.36 -39.86
CA ASN A 380 4.05 -13.43 -40.31
C ASN A 380 4.54 -12.51 -39.18
N ILE A 381 3.72 -12.31 -38.13
CA ILE A 381 3.99 -11.41 -37.01
C ILE A 381 4.64 -12.16 -35.84
N VAL A 382 4.21 -13.39 -35.56
CA VAL A 382 4.59 -14.16 -34.36
C VAL A 382 5.61 -15.25 -34.68
N VAL A 383 6.65 -15.43 -33.85
CA VAL A 383 7.70 -16.45 -34.05
C VAL A 383 7.56 -17.67 -33.13
N GLY A 384 7.02 -17.50 -31.91
CA GLY A 384 6.93 -18.62 -30.98
C GLY A 384 6.05 -18.35 -29.77
N SER A 385 5.33 -19.39 -29.34
CA SER A 385 4.44 -19.33 -28.18
C SER A 385 5.18 -19.18 -26.84
N GLY A 386 6.47 -19.51 -26.78
CA GLY A 386 7.29 -19.40 -25.57
C GLY A 386 7.45 -17.96 -25.07
N ALA A 387 7.62 -16.99 -25.98
CA ALA A 387 7.67 -15.58 -25.63
C ALA A 387 6.37 -15.11 -24.94
N TYR A 388 5.22 -15.51 -25.48
CA TYR A 388 3.91 -15.22 -24.88
C TYR A 388 3.69 -15.95 -23.56
N ALA A 389 4.21 -17.17 -23.40
CA ALA A 389 4.18 -17.89 -22.12
C ALA A 389 4.92 -17.09 -21.04
N LEU A 390 6.12 -16.58 -21.36
CA LEU A 390 6.93 -15.77 -20.46
C LEU A 390 6.27 -14.43 -20.10
N VAL A 391 5.70 -13.73 -21.08
CA VAL A 391 4.95 -12.49 -20.81
C VAL A 391 3.65 -12.77 -20.03
N GLY A 392 2.98 -13.89 -20.32
CA GLY A 392 1.79 -14.35 -19.62
C GLY A 392 2.04 -14.67 -18.15
N MET A 393 3.20 -15.26 -17.83
CA MET A 393 3.66 -15.47 -16.44
C MET A 393 3.70 -14.15 -15.67
N ALA A 394 4.35 -13.13 -16.24
CA ALA A 394 4.53 -11.83 -15.61
C ALA A 394 3.21 -11.08 -15.45
N ALA A 395 2.40 -11.03 -16.52
CA ALA A 395 1.10 -10.38 -16.52
C ALA A 395 0.17 -11.00 -15.48
N PHE A 396 0.02 -12.33 -15.49
CA PHE A 396 -0.86 -13.02 -14.55
C PHE A 396 -0.41 -12.82 -13.09
N TYR A 397 0.89 -12.95 -12.82
CA TYR A 397 1.43 -12.74 -11.47
C TYR A 397 1.23 -11.29 -11.00
N SER A 398 1.50 -10.31 -11.88
CA SER A 398 1.33 -8.88 -11.57
C SER A 398 -0.12 -8.52 -11.29
N GLY A 399 -1.06 -9.07 -12.08
CA GLY A 399 -2.49 -8.90 -11.85
C GLY A 399 -2.95 -9.56 -10.54
N ALA A 400 -2.42 -10.72 -10.18
CA ALA A 400 -2.78 -11.40 -8.93
C ALA A 400 -2.22 -10.69 -7.69
N THR A 401 -0.95 -10.25 -7.75
CA THR A 401 -0.19 -9.76 -6.57
C THR A 401 -0.10 -8.25 -6.44
N HIS A 402 -0.46 -7.52 -7.50
CA HIS A 402 -0.22 -6.07 -7.62
C HIS A 402 1.27 -5.68 -7.46
N ALA A 403 2.19 -6.55 -7.88
CA ALA A 403 3.63 -6.35 -7.75
C ALA A 403 4.36 -6.52 -9.10
N PRO A 404 4.21 -5.56 -10.04
CA PRO A 404 4.77 -5.66 -11.38
C PRO A 404 6.30 -5.66 -11.37
N MET A 405 6.96 -4.85 -10.53
CA MET A 405 8.43 -4.75 -10.53
C MET A 405 9.06 -6.08 -10.11
N THR A 406 8.48 -6.70 -9.09
CA THR A 406 8.82 -8.04 -8.64
C THR A 406 8.68 -9.06 -9.77
N ALA A 407 7.56 -9.04 -10.49
CA ALA A 407 7.29 -9.96 -11.59
C ALA A 407 8.36 -9.86 -12.70
N ILE A 408 8.62 -8.63 -13.13
CA ILE A 408 9.56 -8.33 -14.22
C ILE A 408 10.96 -8.79 -13.86
N LEU A 409 11.44 -8.43 -12.67
CA LEU A 409 12.83 -8.68 -12.26
C LEU A 409 13.07 -10.14 -11.92
N ILE A 410 12.15 -10.81 -11.21
CA ILE A 410 12.28 -12.24 -10.93
C ILE A 410 12.27 -13.04 -12.24
N LEU A 411 11.35 -12.75 -13.16
CA LEU A 411 11.29 -13.51 -14.42
C LEU A 411 12.48 -13.21 -15.33
N PHE A 412 12.98 -11.98 -15.32
CA PHE A 412 14.23 -11.65 -15.98
C PHE A 412 15.40 -12.48 -15.44
N GLU A 413 15.63 -12.49 -14.13
CA GLU A 413 16.75 -13.24 -13.53
C GLU A 413 16.59 -14.77 -13.69
N MET A 414 15.36 -15.29 -13.56
CA MET A 414 15.08 -16.72 -13.71
C MET A 414 15.25 -17.25 -15.15
N THR A 415 15.23 -16.37 -16.16
CA THR A 415 15.25 -16.75 -17.59
C THR A 415 16.43 -16.19 -18.37
N ASN A 416 17.09 -15.15 -17.84
CA ASN A 416 18.17 -14.39 -18.45
C ASN A 416 17.87 -13.93 -19.89
N ASN A 417 16.62 -13.54 -20.16
CA ASN A 417 16.19 -13.00 -21.46
C ASN A 417 15.79 -11.52 -21.32
N TYR A 418 16.77 -10.63 -21.53
CA TYR A 418 16.55 -9.19 -21.49
C TYR A 418 15.72 -8.67 -22.68
N GLN A 419 15.69 -9.39 -23.81
CA GLN A 419 15.06 -8.91 -25.05
C GLN A 419 13.55 -8.78 -24.93
N LEU A 420 12.92 -9.51 -24.00
CA LEU A 420 11.49 -9.43 -23.71
C LEU A 420 11.13 -8.47 -22.57
N ILE A 421 12.08 -7.68 -22.04
CA ILE A 421 11.82 -6.78 -20.91
C ILE A 421 10.73 -5.73 -21.22
N LEU A 422 10.69 -5.20 -22.45
CA LEU A 422 9.69 -4.21 -22.85
C LEU A 422 8.25 -4.80 -22.85
N PRO A 423 7.96 -5.94 -23.54
CA PRO A 423 6.69 -6.64 -23.41
C PRO A 423 6.33 -7.01 -21.95
N LEU A 424 7.31 -7.50 -21.18
CA LEU A 424 7.11 -7.84 -19.77
C LEU A 424 6.61 -6.63 -18.97
N MET A 425 7.27 -5.47 -19.11
CA MET A 425 6.92 -4.26 -18.38
C MET A 425 5.50 -3.79 -18.71
N ILE A 426 5.20 -3.63 -20.00
CA ILE A 426 3.91 -3.06 -20.41
C ILE A 426 2.75 -4.00 -20.05
N SER A 427 2.90 -5.31 -20.26
CA SER A 427 1.85 -6.28 -19.93
C SER A 427 1.67 -6.47 -18.43
N SER A 428 2.75 -6.43 -17.64
CA SER A 428 2.68 -6.54 -16.18
C SER A 428 1.98 -5.34 -15.55
N VAL A 429 2.35 -4.13 -15.95
CA VAL A 429 1.74 -2.90 -15.45
C VAL A 429 0.28 -2.80 -15.89
N LEU A 430 -0.03 -3.07 -17.16
CA LEU A 430 -1.41 -3.03 -17.64
C LEU A 430 -2.27 -4.07 -16.92
N SER A 431 -1.77 -5.31 -16.75
CA SER A 431 -2.51 -6.34 -16.04
C SER A 431 -2.75 -5.94 -14.59
N MET A 432 -1.77 -5.37 -13.89
CA MET A 432 -1.95 -4.85 -12.54
C MET A 432 -3.03 -3.77 -12.49
N ILE A 433 -2.98 -2.77 -13.37
CA ILE A 433 -3.93 -1.64 -13.36
C ILE A 433 -5.36 -2.16 -13.53
N ILE A 434 -5.60 -3.03 -14.52
CA ILE A 434 -6.92 -3.62 -14.76
C ILE A 434 -7.37 -4.46 -13.57
N SER A 435 -6.47 -5.29 -13.01
CA SER A 435 -6.80 -6.11 -11.84
C SER A 435 -7.16 -5.23 -10.62
N LYS A 436 -6.41 -4.15 -10.36
CA LYS A 436 -6.68 -3.20 -9.26
C LYS A 436 -8.00 -2.44 -9.42
N MET A 437 -8.41 -2.16 -10.67
CA MET A 437 -9.72 -1.56 -10.96
C MET A 437 -10.89 -2.52 -10.64
N ILE A 438 -10.70 -3.83 -10.84
CA ILE A 438 -11.74 -4.85 -10.60
C ILE A 438 -11.74 -5.34 -9.15
N SER A 439 -10.57 -5.42 -8.53
CA SER A 439 -10.34 -5.88 -7.16
C SER A 439 -9.28 -4.99 -6.53
N PRO A 440 -9.65 -4.05 -5.62
CA PRO A 440 -8.68 -3.15 -4.98
C PRO A 440 -7.59 -3.90 -4.21
N ASP A 441 -7.98 -5.01 -3.58
CA ASP A 441 -7.06 -5.90 -2.89
C ASP A 441 -6.40 -6.90 -3.85
N SER A 442 -5.11 -7.14 -3.63
CA SER A 442 -4.37 -8.24 -4.24
C SER A 442 -4.67 -9.57 -3.55
N ILE A 443 -4.19 -10.66 -4.16
CA ILE A 443 -4.25 -11.99 -3.55
C ILE A 443 -3.56 -12.07 -2.19
N ASN A 444 -2.60 -11.20 -1.90
CA ASN A 444 -1.90 -11.17 -0.61
C ASN A 444 -2.57 -10.23 0.41
N THR A 445 -3.13 -9.10 -0.04
CA THR A 445 -3.73 -8.11 0.87
C THR A 445 -5.16 -8.45 1.26
N LEU A 446 -5.92 -9.15 0.42
CA LEU A 446 -7.33 -9.46 0.67
C LEU A 446 -7.54 -10.25 1.99
N LYS A 447 -6.61 -11.15 2.34
CA LYS A 447 -6.64 -11.86 3.63
C LYS A 447 -6.48 -10.93 4.84
N LEU A 448 -5.69 -9.86 4.70
CA LEU A 448 -5.47 -8.85 5.74
C LEU A 448 -6.69 -7.95 5.87
N THR A 449 -7.21 -7.47 4.74
CA THR A 449 -8.43 -6.65 4.68
C THR A 449 -9.61 -7.37 5.31
N ARG A 450 -9.78 -8.68 5.05
CA ARG A 450 -10.80 -9.53 5.71
C ARG A 450 -10.63 -9.67 7.23
N LYS A 451 -9.43 -9.44 7.76
CA LYS A 451 -9.14 -9.38 9.21
C LYS A 451 -9.28 -7.97 9.79
N GLY A 452 -9.69 -6.98 8.99
CA GLY A 452 -9.73 -5.56 9.38
C GLY A 452 -8.36 -4.89 9.41
N ILE A 453 -7.33 -5.53 8.84
CA ILE A 453 -5.98 -4.98 8.74
C ILE A 453 -5.85 -4.34 7.36
N HIS A 454 -6.01 -3.02 7.31
CA HIS A 454 -5.75 -2.24 6.13
C HIS A 454 -4.28 -1.80 6.16
N LEU A 455 -3.51 -2.21 5.16
CA LEU A 455 -2.17 -1.67 4.96
C LEU A 455 -2.34 -0.28 4.37
N SER A 456 -2.47 0.74 5.22
CA SER A 456 -2.55 2.13 4.77
C SER A 456 -1.30 2.48 3.97
N GLU A 457 -1.48 3.08 2.79
CA GLU A 457 -0.40 3.62 1.97
C GLU A 457 0.22 4.82 2.69
N SER A 458 1.03 4.63 3.74
CA SER A 458 1.87 5.69 4.36
C SER A 458 1.18 6.99 4.83
N GLU A 459 -0.13 7.13 4.70
CA GLU A 459 -0.85 8.39 4.85
C GLU A 459 -1.13 8.77 6.31
N ASP A 460 -1.14 7.82 7.25
CA ASP A 460 -1.50 8.11 8.65
C ASP A 460 -0.38 8.86 9.39
N ILE A 461 0.88 8.63 8.98
CA ILE A 461 2.06 9.34 9.50
C ILE A 461 2.19 10.72 8.84
N ASP A 462 1.66 10.90 7.63
CA ASP A 462 1.68 12.18 6.90
C ASP A 462 0.87 13.25 7.64
N ILE A 463 -0.29 12.89 8.22
CA ILE A 463 -1.15 13.86 8.92
C ILE A 463 -0.43 14.53 10.10
N MET A 464 0.26 13.79 10.96
CA MET A 464 1.02 14.39 12.08
C MET A 464 2.28 15.15 11.61
N GLN A 465 2.73 14.95 10.37
CA GLN A 465 3.79 15.75 9.75
C GLN A 465 3.27 17.09 9.21
N THR A 466 1.99 17.17 8.87
CA THR A 466 1.36 18.39 8.39
C THR A 466 1.00 19.38 9.50
N ILE A 467 0.72 18.91 10.72
CA ILE A 467 0.33 19.76 11.85
C ILE A 467 1.55 20.26 12.59
N MET A 468 1.65 21.57 12.78
CA MET A 468 2.74 22.23 13.48
C MET A 468 2.44 22.41 14.97
N VAL A 469 3.48 22.51 15.80
CA VAL A 469 3.32 22.69 17.25
C VAL A 469 2.60 24.01 17.57
N ASP A 470 2.80 25.08 16.79
CA ASP A 470 2.08 26.35 16.97
C ASP A 470 0.57 26.26 16.73
N GLU A 471 0.12 25.30 15.93
CA GLU A 471 -1.30 25.02 15.68
C GLU A 471 -1.96 24.23 16.82
N ALA A 472 -1.17 23.48 17.59
CA ALA A 472 -1.66 22.62 18.67
C ALA A 472 -1.40 23.17 20.08
N MET A 473 -0.36 23.99 20.28
CA MET A 473 0.05 24.43 21.62
C MET A 473 -0.98 25.34 22.30
N ALA A 474 -1.06 25.25 23.63
CA ALA A 474 -1.77 26.24 24.43
C ALA A 474 -0.96 27.55 24.46
N GLN A 475 -1.61 28.66 24.07
CA GLN A 475 -1.05 30.01 24.14
C GLN A 475 -1.22 30.65 25.53
N GLU A 476 -2.25 30.23 26.27
CA GLU A 476 -2.46 30.60 27.66
C GLU A 476 -1.95 29.47 28.56
N PHE A 477 -0.89 29.74 29.32
CA PHE A 477 -0.26 28.75 30.18
C PHE A 477 0.21 29.39 31.49
N ASP A 478 0.06 28.64 32.57
CA ASP A 478 0.49 29.09 33.89
C ASP A 478 2.00 28.86 34.03
N VAL A 479 2.69 29.86 34.54
CA VAL A 479 4.13 29.85 34.82
C VAL A 479 4.37 30.29 36.26
N VAL A 480 5.50 29.87 36.83
CA VAL A 480 5.93 30.31 38.16
C VAL A 480 7.26 31.04 38.10
N PRO A 481 7.46 32.10 38.88
CA PRO A 481 8.76 32.77 38.96
C PRO A 481 9.73 31.96 39.82
N ALA A 482 11.03 32.09 39.56
CA ALA A 482 12.07 31.27 40.19
C ALA A 482 12.23 31.53 41.71
N ASP A 483 11.89 32.72 42.16
CA ASP A 483 11.95 33.19 43.55
C ASP A 483 10.67 32.91 44.35
N LEU A 484 9.66 32.28 43.74
CA LEU A 484 8.41 31.94 44.43
C LEU A 484 8.72 31.06 45.67
N PRO A 485 8.24 31.42 46.88
CA PRO A 485 8.41 30.59 48.06
C PRO A 485 7.70 29.24 47.91
N LEU A 486 8.35 28.15 48.35
CA LEU A 486 7.77 26.80 48.27
C LEU A 486 6.39 26.63 48.94
N PRO A 487 6.04 27.32 50.06
CA PRO A 487 4.69 27.27 50.61
C PRO A 487 3.62 27.76 49.62
N GLN A 488 3.91 28.82 48.87
CA GLN A 488 2.99 29.35 47.85
C GLN A 488 2.90 28.42 46.64
N LEU A 489 4.03 27.80 46.23
CA LEU A 489 4.01 26.77 45.20
C LEU A 489 3.15 25.57 45.62
N TYR A 490 3.19 25.17 46.89
CA TYR A 490 2.36 24.08 47.42
C TYR A 490 0.86 24.41 47.35
N GLU A 491 0.47 25.64 47.71
CA GLU A 491 -0.91 26.11 47.52
C GLU A 491 -1.31 26.08 46.05
N LEU A 492 -0.42 26.51 45.15
CA LEU A 492 -0.67 26.51 43.71
C LEU A 492 -0.93 25.09 43.16
N PHE A 493 -0.17 24.08 43.62
CA PHE A 493 -0.39 22.67 43.26
C PHE A 493 -1.63 22.04 43.91
N GLN A 494 -2.16 22.62 45.00
CA GLN A 494 -3.42 22.17 45.61
C GLN A 494 -4.63 22.80 44.93
N GLN A 495 -4.51 24.05 44.51
CA GLN A 495 -5.56 24.79 43.80
C GLN A 495 -5.63 24.41 42.32
N SER A 496 -4.49 24.08 41.71
CA SER A 496 -4.42 23.58 40.34
C SER A 496 -4.35 22.06 40.30
N HIS A 497 -5.07 21.44 39.37
CA HIS A 497 -4.91 20.00 39.10
C HIS A 497 -3.71 19.71 38.18
N ARG A 498 -2.70 20.59 38.14
CA ARG A 498 -1.54 20.49 37.24
C ARG A 498 -0.43 19.64 37.85
N ASN A 499 0.31 18.92 37.01
CA ASN A 499 1.40 18.04 37.43
C ASN A 499 2.80 18.71 37.39
N GLY A 500 2.90 19.90 36.81
CA GLY A 500 4.11 20.71 36.83
C GLY A 500 3.93 22.07 36.18
N PHE A 501 4.84 22.99 36.49
CA PHE A 501 4.88 24.36 36.00
C PHE A 501 6.22 24.69 35.35
N PRO A 502 6.22 25.41 34.20
CA PRO A 502 7.41 26.05 33.69
C PRO A 502 7.86 27.19 34.60
N ILE A 503 9.17 27.35 34.74
CA ILE A 503 9.80 28.42 35.52
C ILE A 503 10.42 29.42 34.57
N ILE A 504 10.05 30.68 34.72
CA ILE A 504 10.54 31.77 33.86
C ILE A 504 11.36 32.82 34.63
N ASP A 505 12.27 33.48 33.92
CA ASP A 505 12.96 34.67 34.41
C ASP A 505 12.07 35.93 34.25
N PRO A 506 12.45 37.08 34.85
CA PRO A 506 11.72 38.33 34.67
C PRO A 506 11.66 38.85 33.22
N LYS A 507 12.43 38.27 32.30
CA LYS A 507 12.45 38.60 30.87
C LYS A 507 11.60 37.62 30.03
N GLY A 508 10.95 36.63 30.66
CA GLY A 508 10.11 35.62 30.02
C GLY A 508 10.87 34.41 29.43
N ASN A 509 12.13 34.22 29.78
CA ASN A 509 12.92 33.08 29.33
C ASN A 509 12.71 31.87 30.24
N LEU A 510 12.64 30.68 29.64
CA LEU A 510 12.54 29.42 30.35
C LEU A 510 13.85 29.09 31.09
N ILE A 511 13.78 29.03 32.42
CA ILE A 511 14.89 28.64 33.30
C ILE A 511 14.82 27.13 33.59
N GLY A 512 13.61 26.61 33.82
CA GLY A 512 13.41 25.25 34.31
C GLY A 512 11.96 24.81 34.31
N VAL A 513 11.71 23.62 34.86
CA VAL A 513 10.36 23.11 35.15
C VAL A 513 10.35 22.57 36.58
N VAL A 514 9.26 22.80 37.30
CA VAL A 514 9.01 22.20 38.61
C VAL A 514 7.80 21.27 38.53
N THR A 515 7.94 20.05 39.03
CA THR A 515 6.86 19.07 39.07
C THR A 515 6.42 18.78 40.49
N ARG A 516 5.26 18.12 40.63
CA ARG A 516 4.77 17.65 41.94
C ARG A 516 5.76 16.68 42.61
N LYS A 517 6.48 15.87 41.83
CA LYS A 517 7.55 14.99 42.31
C LYS A 517 8.74 15.77 42.87
N ASP A 518 9.11 16.87 42.22
CA ASP A 518 10.21 17.73 42.69
C ASP A 518 9.85 18.38 44.02
N LEU A 519 8.59 18.79 44.19
CA LEU A 519 8.07 19.32 45.44
C LEU A 519 8.03 18.28 46.57
N GLU A 520 7.58 17.05 46.28
CA GLU A 520 7.59 15.93 47.24
C GLU A 520 9.01 15.57 47.68
N LYS A 521 9.96 15.56 46.74
CA LYS A 521 11.38 15.33 47.03
C LYS A 521 11.97 16.45 47.89
N GLY A 522 11.67 17.71 47.57
CA GLY A 522 12.11 18.88 48.34
C GLY A 522 11.62 18.87 49.79
N LYS A 523 10.43 18.30 50.04
CA LYS A 523 9.84 18.11 51.37
C LYS A 523 10.54 17.03 52.21
N LEU A 524 11.09 15.99 51.57
CA LEU A 524 11.86 14.94 52.24
C LEU A 524 13.25 15.41 52.68
N GLU A 525 13.78 16.45 52.01
CA GLU A 525 15.14 17.00 52.23
C GLU A 525 15.21 18.14 53.26
N GLY A 526 14.16 18.37 54.07
CA GLY A 526 14.17 19.30 55.23
C GLY A 526 13.21 20.49 55.13
N ASP A 527 13.45 21.51 55.97
CA ASP A 527 12.51 22.62 56.22
C ASP A 527 12.23 23.47 54.97
N ILE A 528 10.95 23.57 54.60
CA ILE A 528 10.46 24.15 53.33
C ILE A 528 10.40 25.68 53.39
N ILE A 529 10.37 26.24 54.60
CA ILE A 529 9.99 27.63 54.90
C ILE A 529 10.93 28.65 54.26
N ASN A 530 12.22 28.32 54.06
CA ASN A 530 13.22 29.23 53.49
C ASN A 530 13.67 28.85 52.07
N LYS A 531 13.02 27.88 51.42
CA LYS A 531 13.37 27.45 50.06
C LYS A 531 12.44 28.10 49.03
N SER A 532 12.99 28.31 47.84
CA SER A 532 12.32 28.84 46.65
C SER A 532 12.12 27.75 45.59
N VAL A 533 11.34 28.05 44.56
CA VAL A 533 11.16 27.14 43.41
C VAL A 533 12.48 26.80 42.74
N SER A 534 13.42 27.74 42.67
CA SER A 534 14.74 27.52 42.07
C SER A 534 15.57 26.41 42.75
N ASP A 535 15.33 26.14 44.03
CA ASP A 535 16.06 25.13 44.82
C ASP A 535 15.64 23.69 44.50
N ILE A 536 14.45 23.50 43.94
CA ILE A 536 13.89 22.18 43.59
C ILE A 536 13.67 22.00 42.08
N ALA A 537 13.89 23.05 41.30
CA ALA A 537 13.66 23.08 39.87
C ALA A 537 14.55 22.11 39.10
N THR A 538 13.96 21.40 38.13
CA THR A 538 14.75 20.72 37.10
C THR A 538 15.21 21.75 36.05
N THR A 539 16.51 22.02 36.00
CA THR A 539 17.11 23.03 35.10
C THR A 539 18.03 22.42 34.03
N GLN A 540 18.52 21.20 34.24
CA GLN A 540 19.39 20.48 33.31
C GLN A 540 18.62 19.46 32.47
N GLY A 541 18.94 19.36 31.18
CA GLY A 541 18.30 18.41 30.27
C GLY A 541 16.85 18.75 29.90
N LEU A 542 16.48 20.03 29.96
CA LEU A 542 15.14 20.50 29.60
C LEU A 542 14.80 20.13 28.16
N LEU A 543 13.71 19.39 28.00
CA LEU A 543 13.12 19.12 26.70
C LEU A 543 12.21 20.28 26.34
N VAL A 544 12.41 20.82 25.13
CA VAL A 544 11.59 21.90 24.58
C VAL A 544 11.12 21.56 23.17
N ALA A 545 9.98 22.11 22.82
CA ALA A 545 9.44 22.11 21.47
C ALA A 545 9.58 23.48 20.81
N TYR A 546 9.39 23.54 19.50
CA TYR A 546 9.50 24.78 18.71
C TYR A 546 8.23 25.01 17.90
N PRO A 547 7.76 26.26 17.70
CA PRO A 547 6.52 26.57 16.99
C PRO A 547 6.39 25.88 15.63
N LYS A 548 7.46 25.92 14.82
CA LYS A 548 7.50 25.38 13.45
C LYS A 548 7.98 23.94 13.36
N GLU A 549 8.02 23.21 14.47
CA GLU A 549 8.27 21.77 14.40
C GLU A 549 6.94 21.01 14.32
N PRO A 550 6.89 19.89 13.59
CA PRO A 550 5.67 19.10 13.48
C PRO A 550 5.36 18.37 14.80
N ILE A 551 4.08 18.19 15.10
CA ILE A 551 3.62 17.65 16.39
C ILE A 551 4.16 16.23 16.69
N TRP A 552 4.44 15.42 15.66
CA TRP A 552 5.03 14.08 15.87
C TRP A 552 6.40 14.13 16.54
N LYS A 553 7.18 15.19 16.26
CA LYS A 553 8.53 15.37 16.82
C LYS A 553 8.43 15.74 18.30
N ALA A 554 7.46 16.56 18.67
CA ALA A 554 7.16 16.87 20.06
C ALA A 554 6.63 15.62 20.80
N LEU A 555 5.71 14.87 20.20
CA LEU A 555 5.20 13.61 20.76
C LEU A 555 6.30 12.57 20.98
N TYR A 556 7.25 12.47 20.04
CA TYR A 556 8.41 11.58 20.17
C TYR A 556 9.31 11.97 21.35
N LYS A 557 9.62 13.26 21.51
CA LYS A 557 10.36 13.78 22.69
C LYS A 557 9.61 13.43 23.99
N MET A 558 8.29 13.59 23.99
CA MET A 558 7.45 13.33 25.16
C MET A 558 7.35 11.85 25.52
N SER A 559 7.19 10.97 24.52
CA SER A 559 7.08 9.52 24.73
C SER A 559 8.40 8.88 25.14
N SER A 560 9.52 9.32 24.57
CA SER A 560 10.85 8.79 24.90
C SER A 560 11.31 9.11 26.32
N HIS A 561 10.74 10.14 26.95
CA HIS A 561 11.11 10.59 28.30
C HIS A 561 9.95 10.50 29.31
N ASP A 562 8.83 9.88 28.90
CA ASP A 562 7.61 9.69 29.71
C ASP A 562 7.09 10.99 30.37
N ILE A 563 7.08 12.09 29.61
CA ILE A 563 6.56 13.39 30.05
C ILE A 563 5.20 13.71 29.42
N ALA A 564 4.33 14.37 30.19
CA ALA A 564 2.95 14.67 29.80
C ALA A 564 2.78 16.03 29.09
N GLN A 565 3.74 16.94 29.26
CA GLN A 565 3.75 18.28 28.67
C GLN A 565 5.18 18.71 28.34
N ILE A 566 5.33 19.57 27.33
CA ILE A 566 6.62 20.11 26.91
C ILE A 566 6.51 21.64 26.69
N PRO A 567 7.40 22.45 27.30
CA PRO A 567 7.46 23.89 27.01
C PRO A 567 7.82 24.14 25.55
N VAL A 568 7.15 25.11 24.93
CA VAL A 568 7.45 25.59 23.57
C VAL A 568 8.24 26.89 23.69
N VAL A 569 9.44 26.92 23.10
CA VAL A 569 10.31 28.10 23.05
C VAL A 569 10.46 28.60 21.62
N GLU A 570 10.65 29.90 21.47
CA GLU A 570 10.71 30.56 20.16
C GLU A 570 11.78 29.96 19.23
N SER A 571 13.00 29.76 19.73
CA SER A 571 14.09 29.19 18.94
C SER A 571 15.18 28.56 19.84
N PRO A 572 16.15 27.82 19.29
CA PRO A 572 17.28 27.31 20.07
C PRO A 572 18.14 28.41 20.68
N GLU A 573 18.16 29.60 20.06
CA GLU A 573 18.95 30.77 20.47
C GLU A 573 18.17 31.65 21.46
N SER A 574 16.83 31.70 21.34
CA SER A 574 15.91 32.45 22.19
C SER A 574 15.13 31.49 23.08
N ARG A 575 15.46 31.44 24.38
CA ARG A 575 14.73 30.65 25.39
C ARG A 575 13.40 31.28 25.80
N LYS A 576 12.91 32.28 25.06
CA LYS A 576 11.63 32.92 25.31
C LYS A 576 10.51 31.89 25.15
N MET A 577 9.70 31.73 26.20
CA MET A 577 8.59 30.79 26.19
C MET A 577 7.42 31.39 25.39
N VAL A 578 6.87 30.60 24.45
CA VAL A 578 5.80 31.03 23.54
C VAL A 578 4.55 30.15 23.61
N GLY A 579 4.65 29.00 24.26
CA GLY A 579 3.53 28.06 24.41
C GLY A 579 3.83 26.92 25.37
N LEU A 580 2.80 26.16 25.70
CA LEU A 580 2.91 24.89 26.40
C LEU A 580 2.11 23.83 25.63
N LEU A 581 2.75 22.71 25.29
CA LEU A 581 2.11 21.65 24.54
C LEU A 581 1.87 20.43 25.43
N HIS A 582 0.60 20.04 25.62
CA HIS A 582 0.23 18.83 26.35
C HIS A 582 -0.01 17.67 25.38
N ARG A 583 0.08 16.45 25.89
CA ARG A 583 -0.22 15.24 25.09
C ARG A 583 -1.67 15.25 24.59
N GLU A 584 -2.59 15.79 25.37
CA GLU A 584 -4.01 15.93 25.01
C GLU A 584 -4.22 16.90 23.84
N ASP A 585 -3.44 17.97 23.77
CA ASP A 585 -3.50 18.95 22.69
C ASP A 585 -3.07 18.32 21.35
N ILE A 586 -2.04 17.48 21.37
CA ILE A 586 -1.57 16.72 20.20
C ILE A 586 -2.66 15.76 19.72
N ILE A 587 -3.30 15.03 20.63
CA ILE A 587 -4.38 14.09 20.30
C ILE A 587 -5.57 14.84 19.70
N ARG A 588 -5.98 15.96 20.31
CA ARG A 588 -7.09 16.79 19.82
C ARG A 588 -6.81 17.37 18.43
N ALA A 589 -5.61 17.88 18.21
CA ALA A 589 -5.19 18.40 16.90
C ALA A 589 -5.19 17.30 15.83
N TYR A 590 -4.72 16.10 16.19
CA TYR A 590 -4.74 14.94 15.31
C TYR A 590 -6.17 14.48 14.96
N ASP A 591 -7.05 14.34 15.95
CA ASP A 591 -8.45 13.95 15.74
C ASP A 591 -9.18 14.98 14.86
N HIS A 592 -8.92 16.28 15.08
CA HIS A 592 -9.47 17.35 14.26
C HIS A 592 -8.97 17.26 12.80
N ALA A 593 -7.69 16.97 12.59
CA ALA A 593 -7.13 16.80 11.25
C ALA A 593 -7.65 15.55 10.54
N ILE A 594 -7.85 14.44 11.25
CA ILE A 594 -8.51 13.25 10.71
C ILE A 594 -9.95 13.59 10.31
N ALA A 595 -10.71 14.25 11.18
CA ALA A 595 -12.10 14.63 10.87
C ALA A 595 -12.19 15.53 9.63
N LYS A 596 -11.25 16.49 9.50
CA LYS A 596 -11.13 17.34 8.31
C LYS A 596 -10.82 16.54 7.05
N LYS A 597 -9.87 15.59 7.12
CA LYS A 597 -9.50 14.71 5.98
C LYS A 597 -10.65 13.77 5.59
N ALA A 598 -11.32 13.16 6.57
CA ALA A 598 -12.47 12.30 6.36
C ALA A 598 -13.65 13.07 5.74
N GLY A 599 -13.88 14.31 6.17
CA GLY A 599 -14.84 15.23 5.55
C GLY A 599 -14.50 15.49 4.08
N LEU A 600 -13.24 15.80 3.78
CA LEU A 600 -12.76 16.02 2.40
C LEU A 600 -12.94 14.77 1.53
N GLN A 601 -12.63 13.59 2.06
CA GLN A 601 -12.74 12.33 1.34
C GLN A 601 -14.20 11.95 1.07
N TYR A 602 -15.09 12.17 2.04
CA TYR A 602 -16.53 11.98 1.88
C TYR A 602 -17.15 12.99 0.89
N SER A 603 -16.69 14.24 0.88
CA SER A 603 -17.09 15.24 -0.11
C SER A 603 -16.59 14.88 -1.51
N LEU A 604 -15.36 14.38 -1.67
CA LEU A 604 -14.85 13.89 -2.96
C LEU A 604 -15.63 12.67 -3.48
N GLU A 605 -16.12 11.80 -2.59
CA GLU A 605 -17.04 10.72 -2.95
C GLU A 605 -18.43 11.24 -3.32
N ARG A 606 -18.96 12.26 -2.63
CA ARG A 606 -20.20 12.93 -3.05
C ARG A 606 -20.06 13.65 -4.38
N VAL A 607 -18.92 14.25 -4.71
CA VAL A 607 -18.64 14.85 -6.03
C VAL A 607 -18.55 13.77 -7.12
N LYS A 608 -18.10 12.56 -6.79
CA LYS A 608 -18.19 11.41 -7.71
C LYS A 608 -19.63 10.90 -7.88
N LEU A 609 -20.44 10.95 -6.83
CA LEU A 609 -21.85 10.54 -6.86
C LEU A 609 -22.78 11.61 -7.44
N GLY A 610 -22.41 12.89 -7.39
CA GLY A 610 -23.11 14.03 -8.01
C GLY A 610 -22.86 14.16 -9.51
N LYS A 611 -22.02 13.31 -10.11
CA LYS A 611 -21.91 13.15 -11.57
C LYS A 611 -23.08 12.38 -12.20
N LEU A 612 -24.17 12.20 -11.46
CA LEU A 612 -25.42 11.60 -11.95
C LEU A 612 -26.47 12.64 -12.36
N ASP A 613 -26.20 13.94 -12.22
CA ASP A 613 -27.03 14.98 -12.82
C ASP A 613 -26.38 15.42 -14.16
N ASN A 614 -27.08 15.18 -15.27
CA ASN A 614 -26.64 15.32 -16.67
C ASN A 614 -26.32 16.77 -17.11
N ALA A 615 -25.95 17.69 -16.20
CA ALA A 615 -25.67 19.09 -16.50
C ALA A 615 -24.17 19.36 -16.76
N GLY A 616 -23.87 20.06 -17.87
CA GLY A 616 -22.50 20.35 -18.33
C GLY A 616 -22.32 21.77 -18.88
N PHE A 617 -21.06 22.14 -19.13
CA PHE A 617 -20.70 23.42 -19.76
C PHE A 617 -20.39 23.23 -21.26
N LEU A 618 -21.12 23.94 -22.10
CA LEU A 618 -21.03 23.92 -23.55
C LEU A 618 -20.43 25.22 -24.05
N THR A 619 -19.58 25.15 -25.08
CA THR A 619 -18.98 26.35 -25.68
C THR A 619 -19.48 26.57 -27.10
N VAL A 620 -19.95 27.79 -27.40
CA VAL A 620 -20.62 28.13 -28.65
C VAL A 620 -20.00 29.40 -29.26
N ASN A 621 -19.48 29.30 -30.49
CA ASN A 621 -18.95 30.46 -31.21
C ASN A 621 -20.04 31.14 -32.05
N LEU A 622 -20.27 32.43 -31.83
CA LEU A 622 -21.24 33.22 -32.61
C LEU A 622 -20.64 33.62 -33.96
N THR A 623 -21.21 33.08 -35.04
CA THR A 623 -20.85 33.38 -36.42
C THR A 623 -21.83 34.39 -37.02
N SER A 624 -21.56 34.92 -38.21
CA SER A 624 -22.46 35.89 -38.87
C SER A 624 -23.90 35.36 -39.08
N GLU A 625 -24.10 34.06 -38.96
CA GLU A 625 -25.37 33.34 -39.13
C GLU A 625 -26.14 33.14 -37.80
N SER A 626 -25.59 33.59 -36.67
CA SER A 626 -26.24 33.47 -35.36
C SER A 626 -27.39 34.49 -35.18
N LYS A 627 -28.59 34.01 -34.82
CA LYS A 627 -29.83 34.81 -34.65
C LYS A 627 -29.79 35.84 -33.52
N VAL A 628 -28.79 35.73 -32.66
CA VAL A 628 -28.67 36.47 -31.41
C VAL A 628 -27.68 37.61 -31.46
N ILE A 629 -26.98 37.81 -32.60
CA ILE A 629 -26.06 38.94 -32.78
C ILE A 629 -26.83 40.26 -32.73
N GLY A 630 -26.34 41.20 -31.92
CA GLY A 630 -26.94 42.51 -31.70
C GLY A 630 -28.03 42.55 -30.64
N LYS A 631 -28.47 41.40 -30.12
CA LYS A 631 -29.48 41.32 -29.04
C LYS A 631 -28.82 41.33 -27.66
N LYS A 632 -29.57 41.82 -26.68
CA LYS A 632 -29.22 41.64 -25.25
C LYS A 632 -29.53 40.22 -24.82
N VAL A 633 -28.77 39.68 -23.88
CA VAL A 633 -29.02 38.32 -23.36
C VAL A 633 -30.40 38.17 -22.73
N SER A 634 -30.95 39.24 -22.14
CA SER A 634 -32.34 39.25 -21.65
C SER A 634 -33.42 39.09 -22.73
N GLU A 635 -33.08 39.32 -24.00
CA GLU A 635 -34.01 39.24 -25.14
C GLU A 635 -33.97 37.85 -25.82
N ILE A 636 -33.11 36.95 -25.35
CA ILE A 636 -32.94 35.61 -25.89
C ILE A 636 -33.85 34.64 -25.12
N LYS A 637 -34.69 33.90 -25.84
CA LYS A 637 -35.51 32.83 -25.25
C LYS A 637 -34.66 31.56 -25.12
N LEU A 638 -34.06 31.38 -23.94
CA LEU A 638 -33.34 30.14 -23.57
C LEU A 638 -34.29 29.17 -22.84
N PRO A 639 -34.04 27.84 -22.93
CA PRO A 639 -34.76 26.84 -22.14
C PRO A 639 -34.60 27.08 -20.63
N GLN A 640 -35.56 26.60 -19.82
CA GLN A 640 -35.58 26.86 -18.37
C GLN A 640 -34.39 26.26 -17.61
N GLN A 641 -33.74 25.22 -18.15
CA GLN A 641 -32.60 24.52 -17.54
C GLN A 641 -31.26 24.89 -18.21
N CYS A 642 -31.16 26.11 -18.75
CA CYS A 642 -29.98 26.60 -19.44
C CYS A 642 -29.64 28.04 -19.01
N ASN A 643 -28.35 28.32 -18.80
CA ASN A 643 -27.88 29.68 -18.55
C ASN A 643 -26.58 30.01 -19.28
N ILE A 644 -26.47 31.22 -19.84
CA ILE A 644 -25.23 31.70 -20.44
C ILE A 644 -24.37 32.28 -19.32
N VAL A 645 -23.23 31.65 -19.06
CA VAL A 645 -22.37 31.95 -17.89
C VAL A 645 -21.31 32.98 -18.26
N SER A 646 -20.62 32.78 -19.38
CA SER A 646 -19.57 33.71 -19.82
C SER A 646 -19.51 33.87 -21.33
N LEU A 647 -18.88 34.94 -21.77
CA LEU A 647 -18.64 35.31 -23.14
C LEU A 647 -17.18 35.72 -23.28
N ARG A 648 -16.48 35.11 -24.22
CA ARG A 648 -15.10 35.44 -24.56
C ARG A 648 -15.08 36.17 -25.88
N ARG A 649 -14.62 37.43 -25.86
CA ARG A 649 -14.41 38.27 -27.04
C ARG A 649 -12.91 38.39 -27.28
N GLY A 650 -12.38 37.62 -28.23
CA GLY A 650 -10.94 37.50 -28.45
C GLY A 650 -10.23 36.85 -27.26
N ARG A 651 -9.31 37.57 -26.59
CA ARG A 651 -8.59 37.07 -25.40
C ARG A 651 -9.27 37.41 -24.07
N ARG A 652 -10.35 38.21 -24.09
CA ARG A 652 -10.99 38.71 -22.87
C ARG A 652 -12.26 37.90 -22.57
N LEU A 653 -12.25 37.20 -21.43
CA LEU A 653 -13.43 36.57 -20.86
C LEU A 653 -14.27 37.62 -20.12
N GLN A 654 -15.58 37.51 -20.19
CA GLN A 654 -16.53 38.40 -19.54
C GLN A 654 -17.75 37.60 -19.08
N ILE A 655 -18.16 37.71 -17.82
CA ILE A 655 -19.43 37.13 -17.35
C ILE A 655 -20.61 37.84 -18.02
N VAL A 656 -21.58 37.04 -18.48
CA VAL A 656 -22.73 37.53 -19.21
C VAL A 656 -23.85 37.89 -18.24
N ASN A 657 -24.39 39.10 -18.39
CA ASN A 657 -25.59 39.53 -17.68
C ASN A 657 -26.70 39.88 -18.68
N GLY A 658 -27.94 40.08 -18.20
CA GLY A 658 -29.09 40.38 -19.07
C GLY A 658 -28.89 41.58 -20.00
N GLN A 659 -28.01 42.54 -19.66
CA GLN A 659 -27.73 43.72 -20.49
C GLN A 659 -26.61 43.52 -21.52
N THR A 660 -25.91 42.38 -21.48
CA THR A 660 -24.77 42.10 -22.34
C THR A 660 -25.24 41.88 -23.77
N VAL A 661 -24.69 42.67 -24.71
CA VAL A 661 -25.01 42.57 -26.15
C VAL A 661 -24.03 41.64 -26.84
N LEU A 662 -24.57 40.61 -27.50
CA LEU A 662 -23.81 39.60 -28.21
C LEU A 662 -23.34 40.11 -29.57
N ARG A 663 -22.09 39.82 -29.93
CA ARG A 663 -21.45 40.27 -31.18
C ARG A 663 -20.88 39.08 -31.96
N LYS A 664 -20.68 39.29 -33.26
CA LYS A 664 -19.98 38.34 -34.13
C LYS A 664 -18.57 38.07 -33.59
N GLY A 665 -18.19 36.79 -33.50
CA GLY A 665 -16.89 36.34 -32.99
C GLY A 665 -16.82 36.16 -31.47
N ASP A 666 -17.93 36.34 -30.76
CA ASP A 666 -18.02 36.02 -29.35
C ASP A 666 -18.12 34.50 -29.15
N GLN A 667 -17.38 33.98 -28.18
CA GLN A 667 -17.44 32.58 -27.75
C GLN A 667 -18.21 32.51 -26.42
N LEU A 668 -19.40 31.94 -26.43
CA LEU A 668 -20.27 31.78 -25.26
C LEU A 668 -19.96 30.48 -24.52
N THR A 669 -19.99 30.52 -23.20
CA THR A 669 -20.01 29.35 -22.32
C THR A 669 -21.39 29.26 -21.69
N ILE A 670 -22.06 28.14 -21.89
CA ILE A 670 -23.44 27.90 -21.51
C ILE A 670 -23.46 26.71 -20.57
N PHE A 671 -24.12 26.84 -19.43
CA PHE A 671 -24.39 25.72 -18.54
C PHE A 671 -25.79 25.19 -18.85
N ALA A 672 -25.90 23.92 -19.24
CA ALA A 672 -27.16 23.30 -19.61
C ALA A 672 -27.16 21.78 -19.34
N ASP A 673 -28.34 21.22 -19.11
CA ASP A 673 -28.57 19.77 -19.10
C ASP A 673 -28.34 19.17 -20.50
N GLU A 674 -27.82 17.93 -20.59
CA GLU A 674 -27.54 17.21 -21.83
C GLU A 674 -28.81 17.05 -22.69
N GLU A 675 -29.99 16.97 -22.06
CA GLU A 675 -31.29 16.90 -22.75
C GLU A 675 -31.70 18.24 -23.41
N CYS A 676 -31.14 19.38 -22.97
CA CYS A 676 -31.49 20.71 -23.46
C CYS A 676 -30.56 21.24 -24.58
N VAL A 677 -29.49 20.52 -24.91
CA VAL A 677 -28.44 20.96 -25.85
C VAL A 677 -29.01 21.28 -27.24
N ASP A 678 -29.90 20.43 -27.74
CA ASP A 678 -30.54 20.60 -29.05
C ASP A 678 -31.45 21.85 -29.10
N GLU A 679 -32.12 22.18 -27.99
CA GLU A 679 -32.96 23.37 -27.89
C GLU A 679 -32.14 24.64 -27.82
N VAL A 680 -31.03 24.63 -27.08
CA VAL A 680 -30.07 25.73 -27.04
C VAL A 680 -29.51 26.01 -28.44
N GLN A 681 -29.19 24.97 -29.21
CA GLN A 681 -28.71 25.11 -30.57
C GLN A 681 -29.74 25.79 -31.49
N ARG A 682 -31.03 25.41 -31.39
CA ARG A 682 -32.11 26.03 -32.17
C ARG A 682 -32.37 27.50 -31.79
N SER A 683 -32.18 27.86 -30.52
CA SER A 683 -32.33 29.24 -30.05
C SER A 683 -31.19 30.15 -30.51
N LEU A 684 -29.99 29.61 -30.74
CA LEU A 684 -28.81 30.40 -31.10
C LEU A 684 -28.54 30.44 -32.62
N PHE A 685 -28.93 29.41 -33.37
CA PHE A 685 -28.61 29.25 -34.80
C PHE A 685 -29.82 28.90 -35.69
N ASP A 686 -29.64 28.93 -37.01
CA ASP A 686 -30.58 28.36 -37.99
C ASP A 686 -30.36 26.84 -38.15
N PRO A 687 -31.43 26.05 -38.45
CA PRO A 687 -31.31 24.61 -38.58
C PRO A 687 -30.38 24.24 -39.75
N GLY A 688 -29.17 23.75 -39.42
CA GLY A 688 -28.18 23.29 -40.40
C GLY A 688 -26.73 23.77 -40.19
N SER A 689 -26.44 24.64 -39.22
CA SER A 689 -25.09 25.17 -38.98
C SER A 689 -24.45 24.72 -37.64
N GLN A 690 -23.20 24.26 -37.74
CA GLN A 690 -22.17 23.92 -36.72
C GLN A 690 -22.54 23.03 -35.51
N LYS A 691 -21.68 22.04 -35.20
CA LYS A 691 -21.73 21.24 -33.96
C LYS A 691 -21.07 22.00 -32.80
N ILE A 692 -21.70 21.94 -31.63
CA ILE A 692 -21.18 22.48 -30.36
C ILE A 692 -19.96 21.64 -29.94
N GLU A 693 -18.85 22.29 -29.61
CA GLU A 693 -17.63 21.62 -29.12
C GLU A 693 -17.58 21.65 -27.59
N ASP A 694 -17.31 20.47 -27.03
CA ASP A 694 -17.18 20.23 -25.60
C ASP A 694 -15.71 20.50 -25.19
N LEU A 695 -15.44 21.63 -24.53
CA LEU A 695 -14.09 22.04 -24.12
C LEU A 695 -14.06 22.55 -22.68
N LYS A 696 -13.29 21.84 -21.83
CA LYS A 696 -12.96 22.22 -20.44
C LYS A 696 -12.02 23.43 -20.42
N ALA A 697 -12.49 24.58 -19.94
CA ALA A 697 -11.66 25.77 -19.71
C ALA A 697 -11.10 25.83 -18.27
N GLN A 698 -9.97 26.54 -18.09
CA GLN A 698 -9.29 26.78 -16.81
C GLN A 698 -10.13 27.69 -15.89
N MET A 699 -11.05 27.09 -15.15
CA MET A 699 -11.83 27.72 -14.11
C MET A 699 -11.73 26.85 -12.86
N ARG A 700 -11.75 27.47 -11.68
CA ARG A 700 -11.59 26.76 -10.41
C ARG A 700 -12.90 26.83 -9.62
N TYR A 701 -13.14 25.78 -8.85
CA TYR A 701 -14.21 25.74 -7.85
C TYR A 701 -13.56 25.90 -6.47
N LEU A 702 -14.19 26.70 -5.61
CA LEU A 702 -13.81 26.83 -4.21
C LEU A 702 -15.05 26.74 -3.33
N GLU A 703 -14.99 25.89 -2.31
CA GLU A 703 -16.00 25.81 -1.25
C GLU A 703 -15.59 26.73 -0.09
N ILE A 704 -16.47 27.64 0.30
CA ILE A 704 -16.25 28.60 1.38
C ILE A 704 -17.29 28.36 2.47
N LEU A 705 -16.84 27.89 3.64
CA LEU A 705 -17.67 27.85 4.84
C LEU A 705 -17.79 29.24 5.44
N ILE A 706 -19.00 29.71 5.72
CA ILE A 706 -19.23 31.04 6.29
C ILE A 706 -19.03 31.00 7.81
N PRO A 707 -17.96 31.60 8.35
CA PRO A 707 -17.64 31.54 9.77
C PRO A 707 -18.53 32.47 10.61
N ALA A 708 -18.54 32.23 11.92
CA ALA A 708 -19.19 33.11 12.89
C ALA A 708 -18.51 34.49 12.90
N GLY A 709 -19.24 35.51 12.43
CA GLY A 709 -18.76 36.90 12.39
C GLY A 709 -18.52 37.47 10.99
N ALA A 710 -18.62 36.66 9.92
CA ALA A 710 -18.46 37.13 8.55
C ALA A 710 -19.48 38.23 8.20
N GLU A 711 -19.02 39.32 7.58
CA GLU A 711 -19.88 40.45 7.19
C GLU A 711 -21.02 40.07 6.23
N CYS A 712 -20.84 38.96 5.49
CA CYS A 712 -21.81 38.44 4.53
C CYS A 712 -23.00 37.70 5.19
N ASN A 713 -22.90 37.33 6.47
CA ASN A 713 -23.98 36.65 7.20
C ASN A 713 -25.23 37.55 7.31
N GLY A 714 -26.37 37.02 6.89
CA GLY A 714 -27.65 37.73 6.84
C GLY A 714 -27.81 38.68 5.65
N ARG A 715 -26.85 38.72 4.70
CA ARG A 715 -26.97 39.52 3.46
C ARG A 715 -27.50 38.69 2.29
N MET A 716 -28.19 39.35 1.37
CA MET A 716 -28.59 38.74 0.10
C MET A 716 -27.41 38.70 -0.87
N ILE A 717 -27.35 37.68 -1.73
CA ILE A 717 -26.28 37.54 -2.74
C ILE A 717 -26.10 38.80 -3.60
N LYS A 718 -27.20 39.47 -4.00
CA LYS A 718 -27.14 40.70 -4.81
C LYS A 718 -26.46 41.88 -4.11
N ASP A 719 -26.39 41.87 -2.79
CA ASP A 719 -25.83 42.95 -1.98
C ASP A 719 -24.33 42.73 -1.68
N LEU A 720 -23.77 41.59 -2.12
CA LEU A 720 -22.35 41.27 -2.00
C LEU A 720 -21.56 41.92 -3.13
N LYS A 721 -20.43 42.56 -2.79
CA LYS A 721 -19.49 43.11 -3.76
C LYS A 721 -18.54 42.03 -4.28
N LEU A 722 -19.09 40.97 -4.87
CA LEU A 722 -18.28 39.91 -5.47
C LEU A 722 -17.43 40.46 -6.64
N PRO A 723 -16.21 39.93 -6.85
CA PRO A 723 -15.41 40.24 -8.04
C PRO A 723 -16.19 39.95 -9.33
N LYS A 724 -15.90 40.73 -10.38
CA LYS A 724 -16.69 40.73 -11.62
C LYS A 724 -16.72 39.39 -12.35
N ASP A 725 -15.73 38.52 -12.12
CA ASP A 725 -15.63 37.21 -12.78
C ASP A 725 -15.90 36.04 -11.81
N VAL A 726 -16.62 36.26 -10.71
CA VAL A 726 -16.90 35.24 -9.69
C VAL A 726 -18.40 35.10 -9.44
N ILE A 727 -18.89 33.85 -9.39
CA ILE A 727 -20.30 33.53 -9.11
C ILE A 727 -20.41 32.51 -8.00
N ILE A 728 -21.46 32.63 -7.18
CA ILE A 728 -21.89 31.56 -6.28
C ILE A 728 -22.78 30.61 -7.10
N VAL A 729 -22.45 29.32 -7.12
CA VAL A 729 -23.16 28.30 -7.92
C VAL A 729 -24.04 27.39 -7.06
N SER A 730 -23.75 27.27 -5.76
CA SER A 730 -24.56 26.54 -4.79
C SER A 730 -24.40 27.14 -3.39
N ILE A 731 -25.47 27.09 -2.60
CA ILE A 731 -25.44 27.32 -1.15
C ILE A 731 -25.86 26.01 -0.48
N LEU A 732 -24.95 25.40 0.29
CA LEU A 732 -25.24 24.21 1.07
C LEU A 732 -25.62 24.60 2.49
N ARG A 733 -26.87 24.37 2.86
CA ARG A 733 -27.41 24.68 4.19
C ARG A 733 -28.07 23.44 4.78
N ASN A 734 -27.69 23.03 5.98
CA ASN A 734 -28.32 21.88 6.66
C ASN A 734 -28.45 20.61 5.78
N ARG A 735 -27.45 20.35 4.93
CA ARG A 735 -27.40 19.24 3.95
C ARG A 735 -28.34 19.37 2.74
N GLU A 736 -29.05 20.48 2.61
CA GLU A 736 -29.83 20.82 1.42
C GLU A 736 -29.04 21.75 0.50
N ASN A 737 -29.15 21.52 -0.81
CA ASN A 737 -28.51 22.35 -1.82
C ASN A 737 -29.52 23.41 -2.31
N ILE A 738 -29.21 24.68 -2.08
CA ILE A 738 -30.03 25.82 -2.45
C ILE A 738 -29.41 26.49 -3.68
N ILE A 739 -30.20 26.63 -4.73
CA ILE A 739 -29.79 27.30 -5.96
C ILE A 739 -29.67 28.81 -5.68
N PRO A 740 -28.48 29.41 -5.86
CA PRO A 740 -28.26 30.81 -5.56
C PRO A 740 -28.99 31.69 -6.56
N HIS A 741 -29.81 32.59 -6.03
CA HIS A 741 -30.48 33.65 -6.76
C HIS A 741 -30.23 34.97 -6.03
N GLY A 742 -30.36 36.11 -6.70
CA GLY A 742 -29.96 37.39 -6.12
C GLY A 742 -30.60 37.75 -4.77
N ASN A 743 -31.76 37.19 -4.45
CA ASN A 743 -32.45 37.39 -3.16
C ASN A 743 -32.15 36.32 -2.10
N ALA A 744 -31.36 35.29 -2.42
CA ALA A 744 -30.98 34.26 -1.46
C ALA A 744 -30.11 34.87 -0.37
N LEU A 745 -30.49 34.62 0.89
CA LEU A 745 -29.73 35.01 2.08
C LEU A 745 -28.59 34.04 2.31
N ILE A 746 -27.41 34.54 2.64
CA ILE A 746 -26.31 33.74 3.18
C ILE A 746 -26.45 33.72 4.70
N LEU A 747 -26.39 32.54 5.30
CA LEU A 747 -26.47 32.34 6.74
C LEU A 747 -25.18 31.74 7.28
N LEU A 748 -25.03 31.82 8.60
CA LEU A 748 -24.00 31.12 9.35
C LEU A 748 -24.02 29.61 9.03
N ASP A 749 -22.83 29.03 8.90
CA ASP A 749 -22.60 27.61 8.56
C ASP A 749 -23.06 27.19 7.16
N ASP A 750 -23.48 28.13 6.31
CA ASP A 750 -23.64 27.85 4.88
C ASP A 750 -22.26 27.52 4.27
N VAL A 751 -22.24 26.54 3.37
CA VAL A 751 -21.09 26.28 2.49
C VAL A 751 -21.43 26.82 1.11
N LEU A 752 -20.70 27.84 0.67
CA LEU A 752 -20.89 28.44 -0.64
C LEU A 752 -19.95 27.79 -1.65
N GLU A 753 -20.49 27.24 -2.72
CA GLU A 753 -19.68 26.86 -3.87
C GLU A 753 -19.52 28.08 -4.77
N VAL A 754 -18.27 28.45 -5.03
CA VAL A 754 -17.89 29.64 -5.79
C VAL A 754 -17.07 29.24 -7.01
N TYR A 755 -17.39 29.82 -8.16
CA TYR A 755 -16.78 29.53 -9.45
C TYR A 755 -16.25 30.80 -10.11
N GLY A 756 -15.03 30.74 -10.63
CA GLY A 756 -14.32 31.88 -11.20
C GLY A 756 -12.85 31.61 -11.53
N PRO A 757 -12.13 32.62 -12.04
CA PRO A 757 -10.69 32.60 -12.23
C PRO A 757 -9.93 32.42 -10.91
N GLU A 758 -8.83 31.67 -10.95
CA GLU A 758 -8.05 31.29 -9.75
C GLU A 758 -7.54 32.51 -8.96
N ASP A 759 -7.21 33.60 -9.63
CA ASP A 759 -6.75 34.86 -9.03
C ASP A 759 -7.87 35.64 -8.31
N GLN A 760 -9.12 35.53 -8.76
CA GLN A 760 -10.26 36.24 -8.16
C GLN A 760 -10.99 35.42 -7.09
N ILE A 761 -10.90 34.09 -7.16
CA ILE A 761 -11.48 33.19 -6.15
C ILE A 761 -10.84 33.39 -4.78
N ASN A 762 -9.51 33.50 -4.72
CA ASN A 762 -8.81 33.71 -3.45
C ASN A 762 -9.20 35.06 -2.80
N ALA A 763 -9.43 36.10 -3.61
CA ALA A 763 -9.93 37.38 -3.11
C ALA A 763 -11.39 37.29 -2.62
N THR A 764 -12.18 36.41 -3.23
CA THR A 764 -13.58 36.18 -2.85
C THR A 764 -13.68 35.38 -1.54
N GLU A 765 -12.78 34.43 -1.32
CA GLU A 765 -12.65 33.71 -0.05
C GLU A 765 -12.44 34.69 1.11
N VAL A 766 -11.50 35.62 0.95
CA VAL A 766 -11.24 36.66 1.96
C VAL A 766 -12.47 37.54 2.20
N LEU A 767 -13.18 37.94 1.14
CA LEU A 767 -14.37 38.80 1.23
C LEU A 767 -15.58 38.11 1.89
N LEU A 768 -15.69 36.78 1.77
CA LEU A 768 -16.81 36.02 2.31
C LEU A 768 -16.53 35.46 3.71
N THR A 769 -15.26 35.37 4.11
CA THR A 769 -14.84 34.85 5.43
C THR A 769 -14.50 35.92 6.46
N GLN A 770 -14.21 37.15 6.01
CA GLN A 770 -14.08 38.35 6.86
C GLN A 770 -15.40 39.12 6.86
#